data_AF-A0A5B9QEH9-F1
#
_entry.id   AF-A0A5B9QEH9-F1
#
_cell.length_a   1.000
_cell.length_b   1.000
_cell.length_c   1.000
_cell.angle_alpha   90.00
_cell.angle_beta   90.00
_cell.angle_gamma   90.00
#
_symmetry.space_group_name_H-M   'P 1'
#
loop_
_entity.id
_entity.type
_entity.pdbx_description
1 polymer ?
#
loop_
_entity_poly.entity_id
_entity_poly.type
_entity_poly.pdbx_seq_one_letter_code
_entity_poly.pdbx_strand_id
1 'polypeptide(L)'
;MQQRTFDFDVVIKPPEKLQQKEPELVAEVTSLPPPPLVRPDRQIVYECEHSEWPEPAELHDQVTITVDRIRDDIDGPAHRFVIRRGDTVEAHLSPNRFHTGQVIGISHARNEVRVAWDDTLQNGEWFNVGAIYPAPETKPNRLTNGIPLSEIITELNSEHQPDGGWHEADRVPHEVPYTFAEFKEIWKTRDRDLTYQEYQTTFERIVESEEAIHSELGSTYKAPQLKAIAHNLGDFSARSNTKAANAKSIYRKMLSFFLLDGSVSFGMGESYTAAVKAKVRGVTEEAYEAHHKEFAEKEAERKEALANPQTLYDFQRFIEAKGEAALTGEQMALWDALHADLARERRAASGPAATVTQFESEELGQVEFTIKQGYHEKRECPLWIVQLGSRVTAPTFKELKTKATMLGGWYSSFKKSDAGFQFLSEESANKFTKLLEGDADRQEILVGRKERKDQTAAERLHELADNLLARAEETLAASEASLQNTARRADIQAGVRGKAYADQALARSLHSVANVLSTGAAKYLDGIRHKTHLETLDTVLSLAKWARIRAIRKAENDHEYGYGLRVQEEEEKPYSEEDIRFAEYPYPSIYRRHLEEAIGYCLVKNGCKQAAAKLAKTVRRLPGEFLEFIHSHDIEQLTDFLSRAKSVGFDTTWLDERLEKHHRLQRAHIDDLHTLRAALREYLPHKASTRGDDPIRVAERELIGKDLPGFFPTPRAVIEQMLDYAQIQPQHTVLEPSCGKGDIVEALRQTIPAAQISALEKNRTLAEVLAAKAIEVEFTDFLEHNRQYDRIVQNPPFESGQDIDHVRHALACLTPGGRLVSVMCEGPFFRNDTKSTEFRAWLHEIAGESYELPADAFRATDAFRQTGVKTRIVVIDKD
;
A
#
# COMPACT_ATOMS: atom_id res chain seq x y z
N MET A 1 -27.11 9.47 7.81
CA MET A 1 -27.36 10.92 7.64
C MET A 1 -26.09 11.65 8.05
N GLN A 2 -25.45 12.38 7.12
CA GLN A 2 -24.25 13.18 7.38
C GLN A 2 -24.49 14.14 8.56
N GLN A 3 -23.73 13.98 9.63
CA GLN A 3 -23.72 14.86 10.80
C GLN A 3 -22.82 16.06 10.50
N ARG A 4 -23.38 17.12 9.89
CA ARG A 4 -22.77 18.44 9.94
C ARG A 4 -23.12 19.05 11.31
N THR A 5 -22.14 19.61 12.00
CA THR A 5 -22.36 20.57 13.08
C THR A 5 -23.11 21.75 12.45
N PHE A 6 -24.43 21.78 12.63
CA PHE A 6 -25.29 22.78 12.01
C PHE A 6 -25.16 24.10 12.77
N ASP A 7 -24.67 25.12 12.07
CA ASP A 7 -24.73 26.50 12.50
C ASP A 7 -26.14 27.05 12.20
N PHE A 8 -26.84 27.48 13.24
CA PHE A 8 -28.21 27.99 13.15
C PHE A 8 -28.31 29.31 12.38
N ASP A 9 -27.19 30.03 12.20
CA ASP A 9 -27.16 31.40 11.70
C ASP A 9 -26.74 31.52 10.20
N VAL A 10 -26.43 30.41 9.52
CA VAL A 10 -26.02 30.42 8.11
C VAL A 10 -27.22 30.46 7.16
N VAL A 11 -27.38 31.60 6.47
CA VAL A 11 -28.37 31.77 5.38
C VAL A 11 -27.89 31.07 4.11
N ILE A 12 -28.55 29.97 3.72
CA ILE A 12 -28.25 29.24 2.49
C ILE A 12 -28.62 30.09 1.26
N LYS A 13 -27.62 30.59 0.52
CA LYS A 13 -27.81 31.13 -0.84
C LYS A 13 -28.18 30.01 -1.82
N PRO A 14 -29.00 30.28 -2.86
CA PRO A 14 -29.35 29.28 -3.87
C PRO A 14 -28.09 28.78 -4.60
N PRO A 15 -28.13 27.56 -5.19
CA PRO A 15 -26.94 26.95 -5.76
C PRO A 15 -26.49 27.74 -6.99
N GLU A 16 -25.37 28.46 -6.89
CA GLU A 16 -24.61 28.85 -8.06
C GLU A 16 -24.01 27.61 -8.70
N LYS A 17 -24.07 27.56 -10.04
CA LYS A 17 -23.56 26.47 -10.86
C LYS A 17 -22.13 26.14 -10.45
N LEU A 18 -21.90 24.86 -10.14
CA LEU A 18 -20.58 24.27 -9.92
C LEU A 18 -19.62 24.64 -11.06
N GLN A 19 -18.74 25.61 -10.80
CA GLN A 19 -17.43 25.67 -11.43
C GLN A 19 -16.46 24.97 -10.49
N GLN A 20 -15.77 23.98 -11.02
CA GLN A 20 -14.72 23.23 -10.34
C GLN A 20 -13.63 24.22 -9.89
N LYS A 21 -13.39 24.30 -8.59
CA LYS A 21 -12.20 24.94 -8.04
C LYS A 21 -11.12 23.86 -7.87
N GLU A 22 -9.96 24.11 -8.46
CA GLU A 22 -8.74 23.32 -8.28
C GLU A 22 -8.31 23.26 -6.81
N PRO A 23 -7.60 22.21 -6.37
CA PRO A 23 -7.17 22.08 -4.99
C PRO A 23 -5.96 22.99 -4.73
N GLU A 24 -6.13 23.99 -3.87
CA GLU A 24 -5.00 24.63 -3.18
C GLU A 24 -4.46 23.67 -2.13
N LEU A 25 -3.23 23.20 -2.33
CA LEU A 25 -2.44 22.50 -1.33
C LEU A 25 -2.01 23.49 -0.25
N VAL A 26 -2.66 23.46 0.90
CA VAL A 26 -2.16 24.11 2.12
C VAL A 26 -1.37 23.06 2.91
N ALA A 27 -0.10 23.38 3.19
CA ALA A 27 0.78 22.53 3.98
C ALA A 27 0.23 22.32 5.39
N GLU A 28 0.09 21.06 5.80
CA GLU A 28 -0.27 20.68 7.17
C GLU A 28 0.95 20.85 8.08
N VAL A 29 1.01 21.97 8.80
CA VAL A 29 1.61 21.99 10.13
C VAL A 29 0.45 21.85 11.11
N THR A 30 0.28 20.64 11.63
CA THR A 30 -0.69 20.34 12.69
C THR A 30 -0.32 21.10 13.96
N SER A 31 -0.96 22.25 14.19
CA SER A 31 -1.24 22.72 15.55
C SER A 31 -2.72 22.41 15.81
N LEU A 32 -2.97 21.68 16.90
CA LEU A 32 -4.31 21.57 17.46
C LEU A 32 -4.87 22.99 17.65
N PRO A 33 -6.19 23.22 17.51
CA PRO A 33 -6.77 24.53 17.83
C PRO A 33 -6.32 24.93 19.24
N PRO A 34 -5.92 26.20 19.47
CA PRO A 34 -5.44 26.61 20.78
C PRO A 34 -6.50 26.26 21.83
N PRO A 35 -6.10 25.76 23.02
CA PRO A 35 -7.04 25.42 24.07
C PRO A 35 -7.94 26.63 24.38
N PRO A 36 -9.21 26.41 24.77
CA PRO A 36 -10.10 27.51 25.12
C PRO A 36 -9.49 28.33 26.26
N LEU A 37 -9.56 29.67 26.15
CA LEU A 37 -9.05 30.58 27.17
C LEU A 37 -9.64 30.26 28.55
N VAL A 38 -8.80 30.16 29.58
CA VAL A 38 -9.24 30.00 30.97
C VAL A 38 -9.71 31.37 31.49
N ARG A 39 -10.98 31.51 31.87
CA ARG A 39 -11.65 32.80 32.15
C ARG A 39 -11.69 33.76 30.94
N PRO A 40 -12.45 33.41 29.88
CA PRO A 40 -12.58 34.26 28.70
C PRO A 40 -13.24 35.62 29.01
N ASP A 41 -13.95 35.75 30.13
CA ASP A 41 -14.52 37.01 30.61
C ASP A 41 -13.46 38.02 31.13
N ARG A 42 -12.25 37.55 31.42
CA ARG A 42 -11.12 38.36 31.90
C ARG A 42 -9.99 38.49 30.88
N GLN A 43 -10.09 37.81 29.75
CA GLN A 43 -9.09 37.84 28.69
C GLN A 43 -9.64 38.55 27.45
N ILE A 44 -9.10 39.72 27.14
CA ILE A 44 -9.54 40.55 26.01
C ILE A 44 -8.62 40.29 24.82
N VAL A 45 -9.16 39.69 23.77
CA VAL A 45 -8.45 39.48 22.49
C VAL A 45 -8.75 40.66 21.57
N TYR A 46 -7.71 41.26 20.99
CA TYR A 46 -7.84 42.34 20.02
C TYR A 46 -7.51 41.82 18.61
N GLU A 47 -8.30 42.23 17.61
CA GLU A 47 -8.09 41.83 16.20
C GLU A 47 -7.03 42.70 15.47
N CYS A 48 -6.26 43.51 16.21
CA CYS A 48 -5.21 44.39 15.70
C CYS A 48 -3.84 44.07 16.30
N GLU A 49 -2.78 44.59 15.66
CA GLU A 49 -1.39 44.46 16.14
C GLU A 49 -1.22 45.10 17.53
N HIS A 50 -0.35 44.54 18.36
CA HIS A 50 -0.18 44.98 19.76
C HIS A 50 0.11 46.48 19.91
N SER A 51 0.82 47.08 18.94
CA SER A 51 1.09 48.52 18.93
C SER A 51 -0.16 49.40 18.82
N GLU A 52 -1.29 48.84 18.40
CA GLU A 52 -2.58 49.52 18.22
C GLU A 52 -3.56 49.19 19.35
N TRP A 53 -3.13 48.45 20.39
CA TRP A 53 -3.99 48.13 21.52
C TRP A 53 -4.31 49.37 22.35
N PRO A 54 -5.54 49.53 22.87
CA PRO A 54 -5.88 50.61 23.78
C PRO A 54 -4.93 50.66 25.00
N GLU A 55 -4.73 51.83 25.59
CA GLU A 55 -3.88 51.99 26.78
C GLU A 55 -4.43 51.16 27.96
N PRO A 56 -3.62 50.31 28.64
CA PRO A 56 -4.09 49.46 29.73
C PRO A 56 -4.65 50.24 30.93
N ALA A 57 -4.21 51.50 31.10
CA ALA A 57 -4.58 52.34 32.24
C ALA A 57 -6.09 52.61 32.35
N GLU A 58 -6.85 52.51 31.25
CA GLU A 58 -8.31 52.70 31.27
C GLU A 58 -9.07 51.53 31.93
N LEU A 59 -8.41 50.37 32.07
CA LEU A 59 -8.95 49.17 32.70
C LEU A 59 -8.48 49.00 34.16
N HIS A 60 -7.60 49.87 34.64
CA HIS A 60 -7.04 49.84 36.00
C HIS A 60 -7.92 50.65 36.95
N ASP A 61 -8.44 50.00 37.99
CA ASP A 61 -9.13 50.64 39.11
C ASP A 61 -8.51 50.20 40.46
N GLN A 62 -9.13 50.54 41.60
CA GLN A 62 -8.58 50.17 42.92
C GLN A 62 -8.51 48.66 43.17
N VAL A 63 -9.18 47.85 42.36
CA VAL A 63 -9.32 46.40 42.49
C VAL A 63 -9.01 45.62 41.21
N THR A 64 -8.57 46.26 40.12
CA THR A 64 -8.12 45.61 38.88
C THR A 64 -6.72 46.07 38.47
N ILE A 65 -5.95 45.19 37.82
CA ILE A 65 -4.71 45.49 37.10
C ILE A 65 -4.62 44.56 35.89
N THR A 66 -3.87 44.93 34.85
CA THR A 66 -3.78 44.13 33.62
C THR A 66 -2.36 43.68 33.29
N VAL A 67 -2.26 42.64 32.47
CA VAL A 67 -1.02 42.17 31.85
C VAL A 67 -1.26 41.82 30.39
N ASP A 68 -0.37 42.25 29.50
CA ASP A 68 -0.48 42.03 28.06
C ASP A 68 0.36 40.81 27.65
N ARG A 69 -0.31 39.79 27.12
CA ARG A 69 0.30 38.58 26.56
C ARG A 69 0.36 38.75 25.05
N ILE A 70 1.49 39.24 24.56
CA ILE A 70 1.65 39.69 23.16
C ILE A 70 2.04 38.57 22.18
N ARG A 71 2.08 37.32 22.67
CA ARG A 71 2.37 36.10 21.91
C ARG A 71 1.48 34.99 22.45
N ASP A 72 1.28 33.96 21.65
CA ASP A 72 0.62 32.74 22.08
C ASP A 72 1.46 32.09 23.19
N ASP A 73 0.86 31.90 24.37
CA ASP A 73 1.50 31.34 25.57
C ASP A 73 0.59 30.26 26.20
N ILE A 74 0.95 29.75 27.37
CA ILE A 74 0.24 28.66 28.09
C ILE A 74 -1.25 28.93 28.35
N ASP A 75 -1.68 30.20 28.36
CA ASP A 75 -3.07 30.63 28.59
C ASP A 75 -3.86 30.94 27.32
N GLY A 76 -3.24 30.84 26.13
CA GLY A 76 -3.91 30.94 24.83
C GLY A 76 -3.30 31.94 23.84
N PRO A 77 -4.02 32.33 22.78
CA PRO A 77 -3.56 33.33 21.80
C PRO A 77 -3.31 34.70 22.44
N ALA A 78 -2.58 35.57 21.73
CA ALA A 78 -2.26 36.92 22.22
C ALA A 78 -3.50 37.70 22.72
N HIS A 79 -3.47 38.15 23.98
CA HIS A 79 -4.59 38.81 24.66
C HIS A 79 -4.11 39.73 25.80
N ARG A 80 -5.02 40.58 26.32
CA ARG A 80 -4.84 41.32 27.58
C ARG A 80 -5.61 40.64 28.69
N PHE A 81 -4.92 40.22 29.74
CA PHE A 81 -5.53 39.61 30.91
C PHE A 81 -5.81 40.67 31.99
N VAL A 82 -7.06 40.73 32.46
CA VAL A 82 -7.53 41.64 33.52
C VAL A 82 -7.60 40.87 34.83
N ILE A 83 -6.66 41.14 35.73
CA ILE A 83 -6.57 40.54 37.07
C ILE A 83 -7.38 41.39 38.04
N ARG A 84 -8.35 40.79 38.73
CA ARG A 84 -9.16 41.47 39.74
C ARG A 84 -8.92 40.89 41.14
N ARG A 85 -9.03 41.74 42.16
CA ARG A 85 -9.04 41.31 43.56
C ARG A 85 -10.23 40.36 43.79
N GLY A 86 -9.95 39.19 44.36
CA GLY A 86 -10.91 38.10 44.53
C GLY A 86 -10.79 37.01 43.46
N ASP A 87 -10.04 37.23 42.37
CA ASP A 87 -9.85 36.20 41.35
C ASP A 87 -8.97 35.06 41.88
N THR A 88 -9.35 33.83 41.54
CA THR A 88 -8.46 32.66 41.68
C THR A 88 -7.50 32.65 40.51
N VAL A 89 -6.20 32.69 40.79
CA VAL A 89 -5.12 32.79 39.81
C VAL A 89 -4.00 31.79 40.11
N GLU A 90 -3.23 31.42 39.10
CA GLU A 90 -2.00 30.66 39.21
C GLU A 90 -0.81 31.62 39.26
N ALA A 91 -0.09 31.65 40.38
CA ALA A 91 1.14 32.42 40.55
C ALA A 91 2.35 31.52 40.28
N HIS A 92 3.04 31.73 39.15
CA HIS A 92 4.19 30.94 38.74
C HIS A 92 5.47 31.42 39.44
N LEU A 93 6.12 30.50 40.15
CA LEU A 93 7.45 30.70 40.75
C LEU A 93 8.57 30.31 39.75
N SER A 94 8.28 29.35 38.86
CA SER A 94 9.16 28.89 37.77
C SER A 94 8.31 28.20 36.69
N PRO A 95 8.84 27.92 35.48
CA PRO A 95 8.05 27.34 34.38
C PRO A 95 7.24 26.08 34.73
N ASN A 96 7.75 25.24 35.63
CA ASN A 96 7.09 23.99 36.05
C ASN A 96 6.60 24.00 37.52
N ARG A 97 6.53 25.18 38.16
CA ARG A 97 6.07 25.30 39.55
C ARG A 97 5.26 26.57 39.75
N PHE A 98 3.99 26.38 40.06
CA PHE A 98 3.03 27.45 40.37
C PHE A 98 2.23 27.11 41.62
N HIS A 99 1.59 28.13 42.19
CA HIS A 99 0.60 27.98 43.26
C HIS A 99 -0.71 28.64 42.84
N THR A 100 -1.81 27.93 43.03
CA THR A 100 -3.16 28.48 42.84
C THR A 100 -3.60 29.19 44.12
N GLY A 101 -4.09 30.42 44.01
CA GLY A 101 -4.54 31.20 45.17
C GLY A 101 -5.44 32.36 44.78
N GLN A 102 -5.94 33.10 45.77
CA GLN A 102 -6.85 34.22 45.54
C GLN A 102 -6.12 35.57 45.63
N VAL A 103 -6.40 36.48 44.70
CA VAL A 103 -5.83 37.83 44.69
C VAL A 103 -6.43 38.65 45.83
N ILE A 104 -5.63 38.96 46.85
CA ILE A 104 -6.07 39.71 48.04
C ILE A 104 -5.58 41.16 48.07
N GLY A 105 -4.71 41.58 47.14
CA GLY A 105 -4.23 42.96 47.03
C GLY A 105 -3.59 43.28 45.68
N ILE A 106 -3.56 44.55 45.30
CA ILE A 106 -3.03 45.03 44.01
C ILE A 106 -2.17 46.28 44.25
N SER A 107 -1.02 46.36 43.58
CA SER A 107 -0.11 47.52 43.62
C SER A 107 0.21 47.99 42.22
N HIS A 108 -0.49 49.03 41.77
CA HIS A 108 -0.27 49.70 40.49
C HIS A 108 1.13 50.30 40.35
N ALA A 109 1.66 50.90 41.42
CA ALA A 109 2.99 51.52 41.41
C ALA A 109 4.14 50.51 41.23
N ARG A 110 3.90 49.22 41.53
CA ARG A 110 4.92 48.15 41.45
C ARG A 110 4.61 47.11 40.38
N ASN A 111 3.45 47.19 39.71
CA ASN A 111 2.93 46.15 38.82
C ASN A 111 2.93 44.76 39.47
N GLU A 112 2.44 44.70 40.71
CA GLU A 112 2.39 43.48 41.50
C GLU A 112 0.98 43.22 42.06
N VAL A 113 0.64 41.95 42.26
CA VAL A 113 -0.55 41.50 42.97
C VAL A 113 -0.16 40.61 44.14
N ARG A 114 -0.95 40.65 45.21
CA ARG A 114 -0.76 39.83 46.40
C ARG A 114 -1.70 38.64 46.34
N VAL A 115 -1.15 37.42 46.32
CA VAL A 115 -1.93 36.17 46.20
C VAL A 115 -1.85 35.41 47.52
N ALA A 116 -3.00 35.08 48.09
CA ALA A 116 -3.12 34.24 49.28
C ALA A 116 -3.43 32.79 48.91
N TRP A 117 -2.80 31.85 49.61
CA TRP A 117 -2.95 30.41 49.36
C TRP A 117 -3.62 29.65 50.51
N ASP A 118 -3.94 30.33 51.61
CA ASP A 118 -4.69 29.76 52.72
C ASP A 118 -6.16 30.14 52.68
N ASP A 119 -7.02 29.26 53.18
CA ASP A 119 -8.48 29.48 53.26
C ASP A 119 -8.85 30.67 54.18
N THR A 120 -7.90 31.15 54.99
CA THR A 120 -8.10 32.30 55.87
C THR A 120 -7.92 33.65 55.16
N LEU A 121 -7.31 33.65 53.97
CA LEU A 121 -6.96 34.83 53.16
C LEU A 121 -6.07 35.86 53.88
N GLN A 122 -5.38 35.46 54.95
CA GLN A 122 -4.57 36.35 55.78
C GLN A 122 -3.08 36.33 55.40
N ASN A 123 -2.56 35.19 54.91
CA ASN A 123 -1.17 35.06 54.48
C ASN A 123 -1.08 34.97 52.96
N GLY A 124 -0.52 36.01 52.34
CA GLY A 124 -0.26 36.05 50.90
C GLY A 124 1.03 36.79 50.56
N GLU A 125 1.66 36.40 49.46
CA GLU A 125 2.91 36.94 48.94
C GLU A 125 2.65 37.82 47.71
N TRP A 126 3.58 38.75 47.42
CA TRP A 126 3.49 39.65 46.28
C TRP A 126 4.20 39.05 45.06
N PHE A 127 3.53 39.09 43.92
CA PHE A 127 4.00 38.57 42.63
C PHE A 127 3.88 39.65 41.57
N ASN A 128 4.85 39.70 40.66
CA ASN A 128 4.74 40.54 39.48
C ASN A 128 3.60 40.05 38.56
N VAL A 129 2.84 40.95 37.96
CA VAL A 129 1.69 40.59 37.10
C VAL A 129 2.06 39.67 35.94
N GLY A 130 3.31 39.70 35.44
CA GLY A 130 3.80 38.79 34.41
C GLY A 130 3.86 37.32 34.82
N ALA A 131 3.93 37.04 36.12
CA ALA A 131 3.95 35.69 36.68
C ALA A 131 2.56 35.15 37.05
N ILE A 132 1.49 35.91 36.77
CA ILE A 132 0.12 35.56 37.12
C ILE A 132 -0.65 35.10 35.88
N TYR A 133 -1.26 33.94 35.99
CA TYR A 133 -2.06 33.31 34.95
C TYR A 133 -3.48 33.01 35.47
N PRO A 134 -4.49 33.00 34.59
CA PRO A 134 -5.87 32.75 34.99
C PRO A 134 -6.06 31.30 35.45
N ALA A 135 -6.73 31.10 36.58
CA ALA A 135 -7.12 29.78 37.08
C ALA A 135 -8.65 29.60 36.98
N PRO A 136 -9.15 28.37 36.76
CA PRO A 136 -10.57 28.07 36.91
C PRO A 136 -11.04 28.35 38.36
N GLU A 137 -12.26 28.85 38.52
CA GLU A 137 -12.84 29.03 39.86
C GLU A 137 -13.00 27.69 40.57
N THR A 138 -12.43 27.57 41.77
CA THR A 138 -12.73 26.45 42.66
C THR A 138 -14.17 26.60 43.14
N LYS A 139 -15.05 25.66 42.76
CA LYS A 139 -16.41 25.59 43.31
C LYS A 139 -16.31 25.57 44.86
N PRO A 140 -17.09 26.40 45.59
CA PRO A 140 -17.02 26.41 47.04
C PRO A 140 -17.35 25.03 47.61
N ASN A 141 -16.56 24.59 48.60
CA ASN A 141 -16.76 23.33 49.29
C ASN A 141 -18.15 23.33 49.95
N ARG A 142 -19.00 22.34 49.65
CA ARG A 142 -20.30 22.19 50.29
C ARG A 142 -20.08 22.03 51.80
N LEU A 143 -20.74 22.87 52.60
CA LEU A 143 -20.81 22.74 54.05
C LEU A 143 -21.26 21.31 54.41
N THR A 144 -20.45 20.59 55.19
CA THR A 144 -20.60 19.16 55.45
C THR A 144 -21.81 18.77 56.31
N ASN A 145 -22.63 19.73 56.76
CA ASN A 145 -23.83 19.48 57.59
C ASN A 145 -25.05 20.32 57.15
N GLY A 146 -25.25 20.52 55.85
CA GLY A 146 -26.48 21.12 55.33
C GLY A 146 -27.50 20.03 54.99
N ILE A 147 -28.70 20.11 55.57
CA ILE A 147 -29.85 19.34 55.09
C ILE A 147 -30.17 19.86 53.68
N PRO A 148 -30.32 18.99 52.66
CA PRO A 148 -30.70 19.42 51.32
C PRO A 148 -31.97 20.26 51.36
N LEU A 149 -31.97 21.40 50.66
CA LEU A 149 -33.16 22.27 50.59
C LEU A 149 -34.40 21.49 50.11
N SER A 150 -34.21 20.45 49.30
CA SER A 150 -35.26 19.53 48.86
C SER A 150 -35.89 18.75 50.02
N GLU A 151 -35.13 18.31 51.02
CA GLU A 151 -35.66 17.65 52.21
C GLU A 151 -36.45 18.64 53.08
N ILE A 152 -35.93 19.86 53.27
CA ILE A 152 -36.62 20.94 54.01
C ILE A 152 -37.94 21.32 53.32
N ILE A 153 -37.93 21.44 51.98
CA ILE A 153 -39.12 21.74 51.19
C ILE A 153 -40.12 20.58 51.25
N THR A 154 -39.66 19.33 51.25
CA THR A 154 -40.53 18.15 51.37
C THR A 154 -41.19 18.09 52.75
N GLU A 155 -40.43 18.38 53.80
CA GLU A 155 -40.92 18.48 55.18
C GLU A 155 -41.97 19.60 55.30
N LEU A 156 -41.67 20.82 54.82
CA LEU A 156 -42.61 21.95 54.81
C LEU A 156 -43.87 21.72 53.96
N ASN A 157 -43.74 21.06 52.81
CA ASN A 157 -44.89 20.73 51.96
C ASN A 157 -45.78 19.64 52.60
N SER A 158 -45.21 18.77 53.43
CA SER A 158 -45.97 17.80 54.21
C SER A 158 -46.65 18.43 55.43
N GLU A 159 -45.99 19.39 56.07
CA GLU A 159 -46.48 20.11 57.25
C GLU A 159 -47.62 21.11 56.91
N HIS A 160 -47.63 21.62 55.67
CA HIS A 160 -48.62 22.60 55.18
C HIS A 160 -49.56 22.07 54.09
N GLN A 161 -49.71 20.74 53.96
CA GLN A 161 -50.57 20.13 52.96
C GLN A 161 -52.07 20.48 53.20
N PRO A 162 -52.78 21.06 52.22
CA PRO A 162 -54.21 21.35 52.36
C PRO A 162 -55.08 20.07 52.31
N ASP A 163 -56.28 20.12 52.90
CA ASP A 163 -57.23 19.00 52.90
C ASP A 163 -57.63 18.63 51.45
N GLY A 164 -57.11 17.51 50.95
CA GLY A 164 -57.26 17.05 49.55
C GLY A 164 -55.95 16.83 48.80
N GLY A 165 -54.82 17.28 49.37
CA GLY A 165 -53.49 17.19 48.78
C GLY A 165 -53.18 18.33 47.79
N TRP A 166 -51.92 18.42 47.37
CA TRP A 166 -51.48 19.41 46.39
C TRP A 166 -52.02 19.08 45.00
N HIS A 167 -52.58 20.06 44.31
CA HIS A 167 -53.09 19.95 42.94
C HIS A 167 -52.13 20.59 41.93
N GLU A 168 -52.27 20.27 40.63
CA GLU A 168 -51.43 20.81 39.54
C GLU A 168 -51.41 22.34 39.50
N ALA A 169 -52.48 22.98 39.96
CA ALA A 169 -52.61 24.45 40.04
C ALA A 169 -51.76 25.09 41.15
N ASP A 170 -51.26 24.30 42.10
CA ASP A 170 -50.47 24.76 43.25
C ASP A 170 -48.94 24.71 42.97
N ARG A 171 -48.55 24.27 41.77
CA ARG A 171 -47.15 24.22 41.34
C ARG A 171 -46.64 25.64 41.05
N VAL A 172 -45.49 26.01 41.64
CA VAL A 172 -44.82 27.28 41.35
C VAL A 172 -44.37 27.28 39.88
N PRO A 173 -44.86 28.21 39.03
CA PRO A 173 -44.40 28.32 37.65
C PRO A 173 -42.91 28.68 37.61
N HIS A 174 -42.17 28.15 36.64
CA HIS A 174 -40.79 28.60 36.42
C HIS A 174 -40.81 30.09 36.06
N GLU A 175 -40.27 30.96 36.93
CA GLU A 175 -40.34 32.43 36.79
C GLU A 175 -39.69 32.99 35.51
N VAL A 176 -38.90 32.19 34.78
CA VAL A 176 -38.25 32.57 33.53
C VAL A 176 -38.62 31.61 32.40
N PRO A 177 -39.30 32.09 31.32
CA PRO A 177 -39.65 31.24 30.18
C PRO A 177 -38.40 30.71 29.50
N TYR A 178 -38.49 29.50 28.96
CA TYR A 178 -37.43 28.86 28.18
C TYR A 178 -37.23 29.59 26.86
N THR A 179 -35.98 29.86 26.51
CA THR A 179 -35.62 30.63 25.31
C THR A 179 -35.07 29.75 24.19
N PHE A 180 -35.16 30.24 22.95
CA PHE A 180 -34.53 29.56 21.82
C PHE A 180 -32.99 29.53 21.93
N ALA A 181 -32.39 30.51 22.63
CA ALA A 181 -30.96 30.50 22.94
C ALA A 181 -30.55 29.32 23.83
N GLU A 182 -31.30 29.05 24.90
CA GLU A 182 -31.09 27.87 25.76
C GLU A 182 -31.27 26.57 24.97
N PHE A 183 -32.25 26.50 24.06
CA PHE A 183 -32.40 25.34 23.17
C PHE A 183 -31.18 25.10 22.30
N LYS A 184 -30.56 26.16 21.76
CA LYS A 184 -29.35 26.03 20.93
C LYS A 184 -28.20 25.39 21.70
N GLU A 185 -28.05 25.69 23.00
CA GLU A 185 -27.01 25.08 23.82
C GLU A 185 -27.25 23.58 24.06
N ILE A 186 -28.48 23.18 24.40
CA ILE A 186 -28.81 21.75 24.57
C ILE A 186 -28.75 20.99 23.23
N TRP A 187 -29.09 21.65 22.13
CA TRP A 187 -28.98 21.06 20.79
C TRP A 187 -27.52 20.76 20.41
N LYS A 188 -26.55 21.58 20.87
CA LYS A 188 -25.11 21.33 20.65
C LYS A 188 -24.65 20.07 21.37
N THR A 189 -25.12 19.86 22.60
CA THR A 189 -24.76 18.68 23.41
C THR A 189 -25.60 17.44 23.06
N ARG A 190 -26.71 17.60 22.32
CA ARG A 190 -27.62 16.51 21.89
C ARG A 190 -28.13 15.66 23.05
N ASP A 191 -28.52 16.28 24.16
CA ASP A 191 -29.09 15.59 25.33
C ASP A 191 -28.08 14.67 26.04
N ARG A 192 -26.78 14.74 25.70
CA ARG A 192 -25.74 13.83 26.22
C ARG A 192 -25.38 14.08 27.68
N ASP A 193 -25.69 15.27 28.18
CA ASP A 193 -25.28 15.73 29.51
C ASP A 193 -26.48 15.95 30.45
N LEU A 194 -27.71 15.70 29.98
CA LEU A 194 -28.90 15.83 30.82
C LEU A 194 -29.09 14.55 31.62
N THR A 195 -29.32 14.70 32.92
CA THR A 195 -29.91 13.65 33.75
C THR A 195 -31.39 13.45 33.39
N TYR A 196 -31.99 12.32 33.75
CA TYR A 196 -33.42 12.08 33.53
C TYR A 196 -34.30 13.21 34.14
N GLN A 197 -33.91 13.71 35.31
CA GLN A 197 -34.60 14.84 35.95
C GLN A 197 -34.46 16.13 35.14
N GLU A 198 -33.28 16.44 34.60
CA GLU A 198 -33.06 17.61 33.75
C GLU A 198 -33.77 17.46 32.40
N TYR A 199 -33.81 16.27 31.81
CA TYR A 199 -34.56 15.95 30.61
C TYR A 199 -36.05 16.27 30.79
N GLN A 200 -36.67 15.77 31.86
CA GLN A 200 -38.09 16.03 32.14
C GLN A 200 -38.37 17.49 32.49
N THR A 201 -37.57 18.09 33.36
CA THR A 201 -37.78 19.50 33.77
C THR A 201 -37.57 20.48 32.62
N THR A 202 -36.58 20.23 31.76
CA THR A 202 -36.35 21.03 30.55
C THR A 202 -37.51 20.87 29.57
N PHE A 203 -38.00 19.64 29.37
CA PHE A 203 -39.15 19.39 28.49
C PHE A 203 -40.39 20.15 28.97
N GLU A 204 -40.75 20.04 30.25
CA GLU A 204 -41.91 20.75 30.81
C GLU A 204 -41.74 22.27 30.73
N ARG A 205 -40.54 22.81 30.99
CA ARG A 205 -40.26 24.24 30.86
C ARG A 205 -40.46 24.73 29.41
N ILE A 206 -40.09 23.93 28.40
CA ILE A 206 -40.36 24.24 26.97
C ILE A 206 -41.87 24.17 26.67
N VAL A 207 -42.58 23.20 27.25
CA VAL A 207 -44.04 23.06 27.08
C VAL A 207 -44.77 24.27 27.65
N GLU A 208 -44.40 24.73 28.85
CA GLU A 208 -44.96 25.90 29.53
C GLU A 208 -44.63 27.22 28.81
N SER A 209 -43.51 27.26 28.08
CA SER A 209 -43.01 28.46 27.40
C SER A 209 -43.47 28.60 25.94
N GLU A 210 -44.50 27.86 25.51
CA GLU A 210 -44.96 27.81 24.11
C GLU A 210 -45.23 29.21 23.51
N GLU A 211 -45.98 30.06 24.21
CA GLU A 211 -46.30 31.41 23.72
C GLU A 211 -45.09 32.34 23.73
N ALA A 212 -44.24 32.23 24.74
CA ALA A 212 -43.02 33.01 24.87
C ALA A 212 -42.02 32.69 23.75
N ILE A 213 -41.81 31.41 23.43
CA ILE A 213 -40.93 30.95 22.35
C ILE A 213 -41.45 31.39 20.98
N HIS A 214 -42.77 31.28 20.74
CA HIS A 214 -43.36 31.78 19.50
C HIS A 214 -43.17 33.30 19.32
N SER A 215 -43.32 34.06 20.42
CA SER A 215 -43.12 35.51 20.44
C SER A 215 -41.65 35.87 20.20
N GLU A 216 -40.73 35.22 20.92
CA GLU A 216 -39.28 35.39 20.81
C GLU A 216 -38.80 35.13 19.37
N LEU A 217 -39.17 33.98 18.79
CA LEU A 217 -38.82 33.64 17.42
C LEU A 217 -39.41 34.65 16.41
N GLY A 218 -40.63 35.11 16.67
CA GLY A 218 -41.35 36.05 15.84
C GLY A 218 -40.78 37.48 15.86
N SER A 219 -40.27 37.95 17.00
CA SER A 219 -39.69 39.29 17.15
C SER A 219 -38.21 39.35 16.78
N THR A 220 -37.44 38.32 17.17
CA THR A 220 -35.97 38.32 17.10
C THR A 220 -35.47 38.05 15.69
N TYR A 221 -36.11 37.12 14.97
CA TYR A 221 -35.62 36.65 13.67
C TYR A 221 -36.44 37.19 12.49
N LYS A 222 -35.76 37.52 11.38
CA LYS A 222 -36.43 37.87 10.11
C LYS A 222 -36.95 36.61 9.42
N ALA A 223 -37.95 36.76 8.54
CA ALA A 223 -38.57 35.63 7.85
C ALA A 223 -37.58 34.70 7.10
N PRO A 224 -36.52 35.21 6.42
CA PRO A 224 -35.51 34.34 5.79
C PRO A 224 -34.67 33.53 6.79
N GLN A 225 -34.38 34.09 7.97
CA GLN A 225 -33.61 33.42 9.02
C GLN A 225 -34.43 32.28 9.63
N LEU A 226 -35.71 32.52 9.97
CA LEU A 226 -36.60 31.45 10.46
C LEU A 226 -36.80 30.33 9.44
N LYS A 227 -36.79 30.65 8.14
CA LYS A 227 -36.82 29.62 7.07
C LYS A 227 -35.58 28.74 7.09
N ALA A 228 -34.40 29.34 7.22
CA ALA A 228 -33.14 28.60 7.30
C ALA A 228 -33.09 27.72 8.55
N ILE A 229 -33.46 28.28 9.72
CA ILE A 229 -33.52 27.56 10.99
C ILE A 229 -34.48 26.38 10.92
N ALA A 230 -35.73 26.59 10.47
CA ALA A 230 -36.73 25.52 10.35
C ALA A 230 -36.28 24.42 9.36
N HIS A 231 -35.68 24.81 8.23
CA HIS A 231 -35.14 23.86 7.25
C HIS A 231 -33.98 23.03 7.83
N ASN A 232 -33.07 23.68 8.57
CA ASN A 232 -31.92 23.01 9.21
C ASN A 232 -32.35 22.06 10.34
N LEU A 233 -33.46 22.37 11.02
CA LEU A 233 -34.13 21.46 11.96
C LEU A 233 -34.96 20.36 11.26
N GLY A 234 -34.88 20.25 9.93
CA GLY A 234 -35.49 19.17 9.16
C GLY A 234 -36.98 19.38 8.82
N ASP A 235 -37.44 20.63 8.68
CA ASP A 235 -38.73 20.95 8.07
C ASP A 235 -38.58 21.25 6.56
N PHE A 236 -38.93 20.27 5.73
CA PHE A 236 -38.89 20.41 4.27
C PHE A 236 -39.93 21.39 3.71
N SER A 237 -40.96 21.76 4.49
CA SER A 237 -41.98 22.75 4.12
C SER A 237 -41.59 24.19 4.48
N ALA A 238 -40.45 24.39 5.14
CA ALA A 238 -40.01 25.69 5.64
C ALA A 238 -39.96 26.78 4.56
N ARG A 239 -39.64 26.41 3.31
CA ARG A 239 -39.53 27.34 2.17
C ARG A 239 -40.87 27.98 1.79
N SER A 240 -41.96 27.22 1.89
CA SER A 240 -43.33 27.62 1.55
C SER A 240 -44.12 28.21 2.72
N ASN A 241 -43.64 28.04 3.95
CA ASN A 241 -44.33 28.49 5.17
C ASN A 241 -44.24 30.00 5.41
N THR A 242 -45.26 30.54 6.08
CA THR A 242 -45.26 31.92 6.58
C THR A 242 -44.30 32.08 7.77
N LYS A 243 -43.95 33.32 8.13
CA LYS A 243 -43.08 33.62 9.27
C LYS A 243 -43.57 32.96 10.56
N ALA A 244 -44.87 33.12 10.85
CA ALA A 244 -45.51 32.52 12.03
C ALA A 244 -45.59 30.99 11.95
N ALA A 245 -45.82 30.42 10.77
CA ALA A 245 -45.82 28.97 10.58
C ALA A 245 -44.43 28.34 10.81
N ASN A 246 -43.36 29.03 10.39
CA ASN A 246 -41.99 28.58 10.68
C ASN A 246 -41.62 28.68 12.16
N ALA A 247 -42.07 29.73 12.88
CA ALA A 247 -41.89 29.79 14.33
C ALA A 247 -42.57 28.61 15.05
N LYS A 248 -43.81 28.27 14.65
CA LYS A 248 -44.52 27.08 15.16
C LYS A 248 -43.83 25.77 14.78
N SER A 249 -43.23 25.70 13.59
CA SER A 249 -42.49 24.52 13.15
C SER A 249 -41.21 24.30 13.96
N ILE A 250 -40.46 25.37 14.22
CA ILE A 250 -39.27 25.34 15.08
C ILE A 250 -39.65 24.84 16.48
N TYR A 251 -40.72 25.38 17.08
CA TYR A 251 -41.22 24.90 18.37
C TYR A 251 -41.58 23.40 18.35
N ARG A 252 -42.25 22.91 17.30
CA ARG A 252 -42.53 21.47 17.13
C ARG A 252 -41.24 20.64 17.07
N LYS A 253 -40.20 21.17 16.43
CA LYS A 253 -38.88 20.50 16.35
C LYS A 253 -38.16 20.50 17.69
N MET A 254 -38.30 21.57 18.48
CA MET A 254 -37.83 21.63 19.86
C MET A 254 -38.46 20.55 20.73
N LEU A 255 -39.78 20.33 20.61
CA LEU A 255 -40.45 19.23 21.32
C LEU A 255 -39.98 17.85 20.83
N SER A 256 -39.81 17.68 19.51
CA SER A 256 -39.37 16.39 18.96
C SER A 256 -37.93 16.01 19.31
N PHE A 257 -37.12 16.97 19.76
CA PHE A 257 -35.75 16.70 20.24
C PHE A 257 -35.73 15.69 21.38
N PHE A 258 -36.76 15.72 22.24
CA PHE A 258 -36.88 14.85 23.41
C PHE A 258 -37.44 13.47 23.06
N LEU A 259 -37.82 13.19 21.81
CA LEU A 259 -38.22 11.84 21.42
C LEU A 259 -36.99 10.94 21.30
N LEU A 260 -36.85 10.00 22.24
CA LEU A 260 -35.74 9.04 22.26
C LEU A 260 -35.58 8.32 20.89
N ASP A 261 -36.65 7.72 20.39
CA ASP A 261 -36.66 7.02 19.09
C ASP A 261 -36.90 7.93 17.87
N GLY A 262 -36.94 9.26 18.07
CA GLY A 262 -37.07 10.26 17.01
C GLY A 262 -38.39 10.27 16.23
N SER A 263 -39.40 9.49 16.65
CA SER A 263 -40.67 9.38 15.93
C SER A 263 -41.88 9.31 16.86
N VAL A 264 -43.07 9.66 16.37
CA VAL A 264 -44.32 9.58 17.14
C VAL A 264 -45.48 9.20 16.23
N SER A 265 -46.33 8.31 16.70
CA SER A 265 -47.60 7.96 16.03
C SER A 265 -48.74 8.70 16.72
N PHE A 266 -49.68 9.26 15.95
CA PHE A 266 -50.80 10.04 16.48
C PHE A 266 -52.10 9.75 15.73
N GLY A 267 -53.23 9.81 16.43
CA GLY A 267 -54.54 9.42 15.91
C GLY A 267 -55.20 10.46 15.00
N MET A 268 -56.25 10.04 14.26
CA MET A 268 -57.03 10.94 13.41
C MET A 268 -57.77 11.97 14.28
N GLY A 269 -57.34 13.24 14.24
CA GLY A 269 -57.89 14.33 15.05
C GLY A 269 -57.00 14.78 16.22
N GLU A 270 -55.91 14.07 16.50
CA GLU A 270 -54.91 14.47 17.50
C GLU A 270 -53.86 15.40 16.88
N SER A 271 -53.41 16.41 17.64
CA SER A 271 -52.32 17.28 17.18
C SER A 271 -50.97 16.61 17.40
N TYR A 272 -50.04 16.74 16.44
CA TYR A 272 -48.67 16.21 16.55
C TYR A 272 -48.00 16.58 17.88
N THR A 273 -48.13 17.85 18.32
CA THR A 273 -47.55 18.32 19.58
C THR A 273 -48.14 17.63 20.81
N ALA A 274 -49.44 17.31 20.81
CA ALA A 274 -50.07 16.56 21.89
C ALA A 274 -49.51 15.13 21.98
N ALA A 275 -49.33 14.45 20.85
CA ALA A 275 -48.77 13.11 20.81
C ALA A 275 -47.30 13.08 21.25
N VAL A 276 -46.49 14.08 20.86
CA VAL A 276 -45.10 14.24 21.36
C VAL A 276 -45.10 14.43 22.87
N LYS A 277 -45.94 15.34 23.40
CA LYS A 277 -46.07 15.59 24.84
C LYS A 277 -46.44 14.32 25.61
N ALA A 278 -47.42 13.56 25.13
CA ALA A 278 -47.82 12.30 25.75
C ALA A 278 -46.71 11.25 25.75
N LYS A 279 -45.98 11.12 24.64
CA LYS A 279 -44.90 10.13 24.49
C LYS A 279 -43.69 10.45 25.38
N VAL A 280 -43.25 11.71 25.41
CA VAL A 280 -42.11 12.14 26.25
C VAL A 280 -42.44 12.00 27.74
N ARG A 281 -43.65 12.37 28.17
CA ARG A 281 -44.11 12.19 29.56
C ARG A 281 -44.24 10.72 29.98
N GLY A 282 -44.42 9.81 29.02
CA GLY A 282 -44.48 8.36 29.26
C GLY A 282 -43.11 7.68 29.35
N VAL A 283 -42.00 8.39 29.14
CA VAL A 283 -40.64 7.84 29.27
C VAL A 283 -40.31 7.64 30.75
N THR A 284 -40.02 6.40 31.15
CA THR A 284 -39.52 6.09 32.50
C THR A 284 -38.01 6.28 32.59
N GLU A 285 -37.47 6.40 33.81
CA GLU A 285 -36.04 6.54 34.05
C GLU A 285 -35.26 5.35 33.46
N GLU A 286 -35.77 4.13 33.63
CA GLU A 286 -35.13 2.92 33.09
C GLU A 286 -35.11 2.92 31.55
N ALA A 287 -36.18 3.40 30.91
CA ALA A 287 -36.25 3.50 29.46
C ALA A 287 -35.29 4.59 28.92
N TYR A 288 -35.14 5.70 29.64
CA TYR A 288 -34.19 6.75 29.32
C TYR A 288 -32.74 6.25 29.43
N GLU A 289 -32.38 5.64 30.56
CA GLU A 289 -31.04 5.09 30.78
C GLU A 289 -30.68 4.00 29.77
N ALA A 290 -31.61 3.07 29.49
CA ALA A 290 -31.41 2.02 28.51
C ALA A 290 -31.15 2.58 27.10
N HIS A 291 -31.89 3.61 26.70
CA HIS A 291 -31.71 4.28 25.43
C HIS A 291 -30.34 4.98 25.34
N HIS A 292 -29.96 5.76 26.36
CA HIS A 292 -28.66 6.44 26.37
C HIS A 292 -27.49 5.45 26.41
N LYS A 293 -27.65 4.31 27.11
CA LYS A 293 -26.67 3.22 27.11
C LYS A 293 -26.53 2.59 25.72
N GLU A 294 -27.63 2.23 25.06
CA GLU A 294 -27.61 1.68 23.69
C GLU A 294 -26.96 2.65 22.69
N PHE A 295 -27.24 3.95 22.82
CA PHE A 295 -26.61 4.98 22.00
C PHE A 295 -25.12 5.13 22.29
N ALA A 296 -24.71 5.10 23.56
CA ALA A 296 -23.30 5.15 23.95
C ALA A 296 -22.54 3.92 23.44
N GLU A 297 -23.13 2.73 23.53
CA GLU A 297 -22.58 1.48 22.99
C GLU A 297 -22.43 1.57 21.46
N LYS A 298 -23.45 2.02 20.72
CA LYS A 298 -23.36 2.21 19.26
C LYS A 298 -22.34 3.27 18.83
N GLU A 299 -22.16 4.34 19.60
CA GLU A 299 -21.12 5.34 19.35
C GLU A 299 -19.73 4.81 19.68
N ALA A 300 -19.59 4.03 20.77
CA ALA A 300 -18.34 3.36 21.12
C ALA A 300 -17.94 2.35 20.02
N GLU A 301 -18.88 1.50 19.59
CA GLU A 301 -18.71 0.57 18.47
C GLU A 301 -18.33 1.32 17.19
N ARG A 302 -18.97 2.46 16.90
CA ARG A 302 -18.61 3.30 15.75
C ARG A 302 -17.19 3.85 15.87
N LYS A 303 -16.80 4.35 17.04
CA LYS A 303 -15.44 4.88 17.28
C LYS A 303 -14.40 3.78 17.15
N GLU A 304 -14.68 2.60 17.69
CA GLU A 304 -13.82 1.43 17.62
C GLU A 304 -13.66 0.96 16.16
N ALA A 305 -14.76 0.82 15.42
CA ALA A 305 -14.73 0.49 13.98
C ALA A 305 -13.91 1.50 13.14
N LEU A 306 -13.94 2.79 13.51
CA LEU A 306 -13.15 3.84 12.85
C LEU A 306 -11.67 3.89 13.28
N ALA A 307 -11.33 3.32 14.43
CA ALA A 307 -9.98 3.25 14.96
C ALA A 307 -9.27 1.97 14.50
N ASN A 308 -9.95 0.83 14.60
CA ASN A 308 -9.45 -0.50 14.28
C ASN A 308 -10.52 -1.33 13.57
N PRO A 309 -10.74 -1.13 12.26
CA PRO A 309 -11.72 -1.91 11.49
C PRO A 309 -11.29 -3.39 11.40
N GLN A 310 -12.20 -4.30 11.74
CA GLN A 310 -11.94 -5.75 11.77
C GLN A 310 -12.83 -6.54 10.80
N THR A 311 -14.06 -6.08 10.57
CA THR A 311 -15.02 -6.73 9.68
C THR A 311 -15.26 -5.93 8.41
N LEU A 312 -15.82 -6.56 7.37
CA LEU A 312 -16.22 -5.85 6.14
C LEU A 312 -17.14 -4.66 6.43
N TYR A 313 -18.01 -4.79 7.44
CA TYR A 313 -18.89 -3.71 7.87
C TYR A 313 -18.11 -2.54 8.48
N ASP A 314 -17.13 -2.82 9.34
CA ASP A 314 -16.27 -1.77 9.94
C ASP A 314 -15.45 -1.04 8.89
N PHE A 315 -14.86 -1.80 7.94
CA PHE A 315 -14.12 -1.24 6.82
C PHE A 315 -15.00 -0.35 5.95
N GLN A 316 -16.25 -0.76 5.66
CA GLN A 316 -17.19 0.08 4.93
C GLN A 316 -17.42 1.41 5.66
N ARG A 317 -17.66 1.39 6.98
CA ARG A 317 -17.83 2.62 7.79
C ARG A 317 -16.56 3.48 7.82
N PHE A 318 -15.39 2.85 7.91
CA PHE A 318 -14.10 3.54 7.87
C PHE A 318 -13.92 4.27 6.53
N ILE A 319 -14.17 3.58 5.42
CA ILE A 319 -14.02 4.14 4.06
C ILE A 319 -15.04 5.26 3.83
N GLU A 320 -16.29 5.11 4.27
CA GLU A 320 -17.31 6.15 4.19
C GLU A 320 -16.93 7.42 4.99
N ALA A 321 -16.20 7.27 6.10
CA ALA A 321 -15.82 8.37 6.99
C ALA A 321 -14.48 9.04 6.63
N LYS A 322 -13.45 8.25 6.28
CA LYS A 322 -12.07 8.71 6.08
C LYS A 322 -11.53 8.49 4.66
N GLY A 323 -12.23 7.70 3.83
CA GLY A 323 -11.77 7.29 2.50
C GLY A 323 -10.81 6.11 2.52
N GLU A 324 -10.71 5.39 1.39
CA GLU A 324 -9.82 4.23 1.21
C GLU A 324 -8.33 4.60 1.33
N ALA A 325 -7.96 5.81 0.88
CA ALA A 325 -6.59 6.31 0.96
C ALA A 325 -6.06 6.43 2.39
N ALA A 326 -6.94 6.52 3.40
CA ALA A 326 -6.57 6.61 4.80
C ALA A 326 -6.28 5.24 5.46
N LEU A 327 -6.53 4.12 4.77
CA LEU A 327 -6.19 2.78 5.28
C LEU A 327 -4.67 2.62 5.36
N THR A 328 -4.20 2.08 6.49
CA THR A 328 -2.81 1.61 6.63
C THR A 328 -2.55 0.37 5.76
N GLY A 329 -1.27 0.01 5.56
CA GLY A 329 -0.90 -1.18 4.80
C GLY A 329 -1.50 -2.48 5.37
N GLU A 330 -1.47 -2.63 6.69
CA GLU A 330 -2.04 -3.79 7.41
C GLU A 330 -3.58 -3.81 7.30
N GLN A 331 -4.23 -2.66 7.48
CA GLN A 331 -5.68 -2.53 7.32
C GLN A 331 -6.13 -2.87 5.89
N MET A 332 -5.39 -2.41 4.88
CA MET A 332 -5.64 -2.76 3.48
C MET A 332 -5.46 -4.27 3.23
N ALA A 333 -4.43 -4.89 3.83
CA ALA A 333 -4.21 -6.33 3.71
C ALA A 333 -5.35 -7.15 4.34
N LEU A 334 -5.82 -6.74 5.52
CA LEU A 334 -6.97 -7.38 6.17
C LEU A 334 -8.25 -7.20 5.34
N TRP A 335 -8.50 -6.01 4.83
CA TRP A 335 -9.66 -5.72 3.99
C TRP A 335 -9.65 -6.57 2.71
N ASP A 336 -8.51 -6.66 2.02
CA ASP A 336 -8.33 -7.51 0.84
C ASP A 336 -8.56 -8.99 1.17
N ALA A 337 -8.03 -9.47 2.30
CA ALA A 337 -8.18 -10.86 2.75
C ALA A 337 -9.64 -11.22 3.05
N LEU A 338 -10.39 -10.34 3.71
CA LEU A 338 -11.82 -10.54 4.00
C LEU A 338 -12.65 -10.63 2.72
N HIS A 339 -12.39 -9.77 1.73
CA HIS A 339 -13.06 -9.83 0.44
C HIS A 339 -12.70 -11.10 -0.35
N ALA A 340 -11.41 -11.48 -0.35
CA ALA A 340 -10.94 -12.69 -1.01
C ALA A 340 -11.51 -13.96 -0.35
N ASP A 341 -11.63 -13.99 0.98
CA ASP A 341 -12.23 -15.10 1.71
C ASP A 341 -13.74 -15.21 1.43
N LEU A 342 -14.47 -14.09 1.42
CA LEU A 342 -15.87 -14.08 1.01
C LEU A 342 -16.06 -14.57 -0.44
N ALA A 343 -15.16 -14.19 -1.36
CA ALA A 343 -15.19 -14.67 -2.74
C ALA A 343 -14.96 -16.19 -2.81
N ARG A 344 -14.03 -16.73 -2.00
CA ARG A 344 -13.78 -18.17 -1.88
C ARG A 344 -14.98 -18.91 -1.29
N GLU A 345 -15.62 -18.37 -0.26
CA GLU A 345 -16.84 -18.93 0.33
C GLU A 345 -17.99 -18.98 -0.69
N ARG A 346 -18.21 -17.90 -1.45
CA ARG A 346 -19.21 -17.87 -2.54
C ARG A 346 -18.91 -18.90 -3.62
N ARG A 347 -17.63 -19.08 -3.99
CA ARG A 347 -17.21 -20.13 -4.94
C ARG A 347 -17.42 -21.53 -4.38
N ALA A 348 -17.16 -21.75 -3.09
CA ALA A 348 -17.44 -23.02 -2.44
C ALA A 348 -18.96 -23.32 -2.40
N ALA A 349 -19.78 -22.32 -2.09
CA ALA A 349 -21.24 -22.43 -2.03
C ALA A 349 -21.88 -22.65 -3.42
N SER A 350 -21.35 -22.01 -4.48
CA SER A 350 -21.79 -22.20 -5.87
C SER A 350 -21.14 -23.41 -6.56
N GLY A 351 -20.20 -24.07 -5.88
CA GLY A 351 -19.50 -25.25 -6.37
C GLY A 351 -20.38 -26.51 -6.45
N PRO A 352 -19.79 -27.66 -6.79
CA PRO A 352 -20.51 -28.93 -6.82
C PRO A 352 -21.10 -29.23 -5.43
N ALA A 353 -22.42 -29.46 -5.36
CA ALA A 353 -23.09 -29.75 -4.11
C ALA A 353 -22.42 -30.90 -3.34
N ALA A 354 -22.23 -30.73 -2.03
CA ALA A 354 -21.68 -31.73 -1.13
C ALA A 354 -22.56 -32.99 -1.04
N THR A 355 -23.86 -32.82 -1.22
CA THR A 355 -24.86 -33.88 -1.15
C THR A 355 -25.30 -34.31 -2.55
N VAL A 356 -25.41 -35.61 -2.77
CA VAL A 356 -26.07 -36.20 -3.95
C VAL A 356 -27.48 -36.60 -3.53
N THR A 357 -28.48 -36.05 -4.22
CA THR A 357 -29.89 -36.32 -3.90
C THR A 357 -30.29 -37.75 -4.29
N GLN A 358 -31.22 -38.31 -3.52
CA GLN A 358 -31.87 -39.60 -3.82
C GLN A 358 -32.46 -39.64 -5.22
N PHE A 359 -32.64 -40.83 -5.79
CA PHE A 359 -33.21 -41.00 -7.13
C PHE A 359 -34.65 -40.43 -7.24
N GLU A 360 -34.92 -39.68 -8.31
CA GLU A 360 -36.24 -39.08 -8.57
C GLU A 360 -37.18 -40.06 -9.28
N SER A 361 -36.61 -41.03 -10.00
CA SER A 361 -37.36 -42.01 -10.79
C SER A 361 -38.01 -43.09 -9.92
N GLU A 362 -39.35 -43.12 -9.85
CA GLU A 362 -40.11 -44.16 -9.14
C GLU A 362 -39.86 -45.58 -9.68
N GLU A 363 -39.45 -45.73 -10.95
CA GLU A 363 -39.05 -47.00 -11.59
C GLU A 363 -37.93 -47.70 -10.82
N LEU A 364 -37.06 -46.96 -10.13
CA LEU A 364 -35.89 -47.50 -9.44
C LEU A 364 -36.23 -48.19 -8.11
N GLY A 365 -37.39 -47.92 -7.51
CA GLY A 365 -37.83 -48.59 -6.28
C GLY A 365 -38.17 -50.07 -6.47
N GLN A 366 -38.32 -50.54 -7.72
CA GLN A 366 -38.62 -51.93 -8.07
C GLN A 366 -37.43 -52.67 -8.71
N VAL A 367 -36.29 -51.99 -8.89
CA VAL A 367 -35.09 -52.53 -9.54
C VAL A 367 -34.10 -52.96 -8.46
N GLU A 368 -33.66 -54.21 -8.49
CA GLU A 368 -32.64 -54.70 -7.56
C GLU A 368 -31.23 -54.27 -7.99
N PHE A 369 -30.42 -53.78 -7.04
CA PHE A 369 -29.04 -53.38 -7.25
C PHE A 369 -28.12 -54.42 -6.61
N THR A 370 -27.26 -55.06 -7.41
CA THR A 370 -26.30 -56.05 -6.92
C THR A 370 -24.89 -55.54 -7.07
N ILE A 371 -24.11 -55.53 -5.98
CA ILE A 371 -22.69 -55.18 -6.01
C ILE A 371 -21.86 -56.45 -6.25
N LYS A 372 -21.04 -56.44 -7.29
CA LYS A 372 -20.10 -57.50 -7.64
C LYS A 372 -18.67 -56.96 -7.58
N GLN A 373 -17.77 -57.70 -6.95
CA GLN A 373 -16.35 -57.42 -7.00
C GLN A 373 -15.76 -57.90 -8.34
N GLY A 374 -15.03 -57.01 -9.01
CA GLY A 374 -14.24 -57.25 -10.20
C GLY A 374 -12.83 -56.68 -10.06
N TYR A 375 -12.09 -56.61 -11.17
CA TYR A 375 -10.72 -56.12 -11.18
C TYR A 375 -10.47 -55.25 -12.42
N HIS A 376 -9.84 -54.09 -12.23
CA HIS A 376 -9.53 -53.16 -13.31
C HIS A 376 -8.11 -53.37 -13.81
N GLU A 377 -7.94 -54.22 -14.84
CA GLU A 377 -6.63 -54.65 -15.39
C GLU A 377 -5.64 -53.50 -15.65
N LYS A 378 -6.07 -52.38 -16.24
CA LYS A 378 -5.17 -51.24 -16.54
C LYS A 378 -4.74 -50.40 -15.33
N ARG A 379 -5.51 -50.41 -14.24
CA ARG A 379 -5.22 -49.63 -13.01
C ARG A 379 -4.73 -50.54 -11.88
N GLU A 380 -4.68 -51.84 -12.13
CA GLU A 380 -4.24 -52.88 -11.21
C GLU A 380 -4.90 -52.82 -9.82
N CYS A 381 -6.19 -52.46 -9.78
CA CYS A 381 -6.93 -52.26 -8.53
C CYS A 381 -8.28 -53.02 -8.51
N PRO A 382 -8.80 -53.36 -7.32
CA PRO A 382 -10.14 -53.93 -7.20
C PRO A 382 -11.21 -52.95 -7.70
N LEU A 383 -12.27 -53.50 -8.28
CA LEU A 383 -13.36 -52.74 -8.89
C LEU A 383 -14.68 -53.22 -8.30
N TRP A 384 -15.59 -52.29 -8.00
CA TRP A 384 -16.91 -52.60 -7.47
C TRP A 384 -17.97 -52.25 -8.50
N ILE A 385 -18.70 -53.25 -8.98
CA ILE A 385 -19.62 -53.16 -10.11
C ILE A 385 -21.05 -53.30 -9.59
N VAL A 386 -21.83 -52.24 -9.70
CA VAL A 386 -23.26 -52.20 -9.39
C VAL A 386 -24.04 -52.60 -10.65
N GLN A 387 -24.69 -53.75 -10.63
CA GLN A 387 -25.52 -54.27 -11.71
C GLN A 387 -27.01 -54.06 -11.40
N LEU A 388 -27.79 -53.78 -12.44
CA LEU A 388 -29.25 -53.62 -12.34
C LEU A 388 -29.94 -54.94 -12.69
N GLY A 389 -30.90 -55.36 -11.87
CA GLY A 389 -31.67 -56.59 -12.10
C GLY A 389 -32.60 -56.55 -13.32
N SER A 390 -32.98 -55.35 -13.78
CA SER A 390 -33.83 -55.15 -14.96
C SER A 390 -33.41 -53.92 -15.77
N ARG A 391 -33.94 -53.80 -17.01
CA ARG A 391 -33.69 -52.64 -17.86
C ARG A 391 -34.53 -51.45 -17.40
N VAL A 392 -33.90 -50.28 -17.38
CA VAL A 392 -34.54 -49.00 -17.05
C VAL A 392 -34.75 -48.15 -18.29
N THR A 393 -35.64 -47.15 -18.19
CA THR A 393 -35.85 -46.17 -19.26
C THR A 393 -34.61 -45.28 -19.50
N ALA A 394 -34.53 -44.67 -20.69
CA ALA A 394 -33.39 -43.82 -21.07
C ALA A 394 -33.19 -42.57 -20.17
N PRO A 395 -34.25 -41.86 -19.71
CA PRO A 395 -34.10 -40.76 -18.75
C PRO A 395 -33.53 -41.24 -17.41
N THR A 396 -34.06 -42.32 -16.85
CA THR A 396 -33.61 -42.93 -15.60
C THR A 396 -32.16 -43.42 -15.68
N PHE A 397 -31.75 -44.00 -16.81
CA PHE A 397 -30.35 -44.35 -17.04
C PHE A 397 -29.42 -43.12 -17.05
N LYS A 398 -29.87 -42.01 -17.64
CA LYS A 398 -29.10 -40.75 -17.66
C LYS A 398 -28.94 -40.17 -16.24
N GLU A 399 -29.99 -40.27 -15.42
CA GLU A 399 -29.96 -39.91 -14.01
C GLU A 399 -28.94 -40.78 -13.23
N LEU A 400 -29.05 -42.11 -13.34
CA LEU A 400 -28.12 -43.07 -12.73
C LEU A 400 -26.67 -42.78 -13.13
N LYS A 401 -26.43 -42.54 -14.43
CA LYS A 401 -25.09 -42.19 -14.92
C LYS A 401 -24.57 -40.89 -14.33
N THR A 402 -25.44 -39.89 -14.19
CA THR A 402 -25.07 -38.59 -13.61
C THR A 402 -24.70 -38.76 -12.13
N LYS A 403 -25.54 -39.46 -11.35
CA LYS A 403 -25.31 -39.70 -9.91
C LYS A 403 -24.12 -40.64 -9.65
N ALA A 404 -23.92 -41.66 -10.47
CA ALA A 404 -22.72 -42.49 -10.42
C ALA A 404 -21.45 -41.66 -10.67
N THR A 405 -21.48 -40.78 -11.68
CA THR A 405 -20.37 -39.86 -11.98
C THR A 405 -20.12 -38.89 -10.83
N MET A 406 -21.18 -38.41 -10.17
CA MET A 406 -21.09 -37.53 -9.01
C MET A 406 -20.37 -38.18 -7.81
N LEU A 407 -20.51 -39.50 -7.66
CA LEU A 407 -19.84 -40.33 -6.65
C LEU A 407 -18.51 -40.95 -7.15
N GLY A 408 -17.99 -40.48 -8.29
CA GLY A 408 -16.69 -40.92 -8.81
C GLY A 408 -16.70 -42.25 -9.58
N GLY A 409 -17.88 -42.80 -9.88
CA GLY A 409 -18.06 -43.98 -10.71
C GLY A 409 -18.31 -43.68 -12.19
N TRP A 410 -18.37 -44.72 -13.01
CA TRP A 410 -18.71 -44.63 -14.43
C TRP A 410 -19.50 -45.86 -14.87
N TYR A 411 -20.22 -45.78 -15.98
CA TYR A 411 -20.86 -46.96 -16.57
C TYR A 411 -19.93 -47.62 -17.58
N SER A 412 -19.82 -48.95 -17.54
CA SER A 412 -19.10 -49.75 -18.54
C SER A 412 -19.94 -50.94 -18.98
N SER A 413 -19.93 -51.22 -20.29
CA SER A 413 -20.56 -52.40 -20.90
C SER A 413 -19.57 -53.25 -21.69
N PHE A 414 -18.26 -53.04 -21.48
CA PHE A 414 -17.20 -53.68 -22.26
C PHE A 414 -17.19 -55.21 -22.13
N LYS A 415 -17.31 -55.75 -20.91
CA LYS A 415 -17.56 -57.18 -20.66
C LYS A 415 -19.04 -57.35 -20.35
N LYS A 416 -19.79 -58.08 -21.19
CA LYS A 416 -21.25 -58.26 -21.02
C LYS A 416 -21.64 -58.88 -19.68
N SER A 417 -20.79 -59.76 -19.12
CA SER A 417 -20.97 -60.38 -17.80
C SER A 417 -20.82 -59.41 -16.63
N ASP A 418 -20.10 -58.31 -16.85
CA ASP A 418 -19.71 -57.31 -15.84
C ASP A 418 -20.21 -55.92 -16.22
N ALA A 419 -21.26 -55.85 -17.05
CA ALA A 419 -21.87 -54.60 -17.46
C ALA A 419 -22.60 -53.99 -16.25
N GLY A 420 -22.29 -52.73 -15.94
CA GLY A 420 -22.82 -52.04 -14.75
C GLY A 420 -22.11 -50.71 -14.45
N PHE A 421 -22.51 -50.08 -13.35
CA PHE A 421 -21.86 -48.88 -12.81
C PHE A 421 -20.67 -49.29 -11.94
N GLN A 422 -19.47 -48.84 -12.30
CA GLN A 422 -18.21 -49.27 -11.72
C GLN A 422 -17.61 -48.17 -10.85
N PHE A 423 -17.08 -48.56 -9.68
CA PHE A 423 -16.45 -47.69 -8.69
C PHE A 423 -15.12 -48.28 -8.23
N LEU A 424 -14.16 -47.42 -7.87
CA LEU A 424 -12.83 -47.84 -7.38
C LEU A 424 -12.81 -48.14 -5.88
N SER A 425 -13.84 -47.74 -5.14
CA SER A 425 -14.00 -48.01 -3.71
C SER A 425 -15.35 -48.68 -3.47
N GLU A 426 -15.37 -49.60 -2.52
CA GLU A 426 -16.58 -50.28 -2.07
C GLU A 426 -17.56 -49.27 -1.45
N GLU A 427 -17.01 -48.32 -0.71
CA GLU A 427 -17.76 -47.27 -0.06
C GLU A 427 -18.52 -46.38 -1.06
N SER A 428 -17.92 -46.01 -2.19
CA SER A 428 -18.61 -45.22 -3.23
C SER A 428 -19.71 -46.03 -3.94
N ALA A 429 -19.48 -47.34 -4.13
CA ALA A 429 -20.53 -48.24 -4.65
C ALA A 429 -21.70 -48.35 -3.67
N ASN A 430 -21.42 -48.50 -2.37
CA ASN A 430 -22.41 -48.52 -1.30
C ASN A 430 -23.15 -47.19 -1.16
N LYS A 431 -22.45 -46.05 -1.28
CA LYS A 431 -23.08 -44.70 -1.32
C LYS A 431 -24.03 -44.59 -2.52
N PHE A 432 -23.68 -45.16 -3.67
CA PHE A 432 -24.53 -45.16 -4.87
C PHE A 432 -25.78 -46.02 -4.74
N THR A 433 -25.69 -47.22 -4.11
CA THR A 433 -26.88 -48.05 -3.87
C THR A 433 -27.79 -47.45 -2.81
N LYS A 434 -27.24 -46.81 -1.78
CA LYS A 434 -28.01 -46.12 -0.72
C LYS A 434 -28.81 -44.90 -1.22
N LEU A 435 -28.52 -44.38 -2.42
CA LEU A 435 -29.33 -43.33 -3.05
C LEU A 435 -30.78 -43.75 -3.36
N LEU A 436 -31.11 -45.05 -3.23
CA LEU A 436 -32.49 -45.54 -3.27
C LEU A 436 -33.29 -45.18 -1.99
N GLU A 437 -32.61 -45.02 -0.86
CA GLU A 437 -33.23 -44.84 0.46
C GLU A 437 -33.12 -43.40 0.98
N GLY A 438 -32.12 -42.64 0.51
CA GLY A 438 -31.93 -41.26 0.90
C GLY A 438 -30.70 -40.61 0.26
N ASP A 439 -30.45 -39.37 0.65
CA ASP A 439 -29.33 -38.59 0.13
C ASP A 439 -27.97 -39.12 0.61
N ALA A 440 -26.93 -38.98 -0.22
CA ALA A 440 -25.57 -39.39 0.11
C ALA A 440 -24.62 -38.20 0.16
N ASP A 441 -23.79 -38.13 1.21
CA ASP A 441 -22.70 -37.16 1.30
C ASP A 441 -21.49 -37.58 0.48
N ARG A 442 -20.86 -36.62 -0.20
CA ARG A 442 -19.68 -36.82 -1.05
C ARG A 442 -18.56 -35.81 -0.80
N GLN A 443 -18.53 -35.14 0.37
CA GLN A 443 -17.49 -34.16 0.70
C GLN A 443 -16.07 -34.73 0.54
N GLU A 444 -15.82 -35.93 1.08
CA GLU A 444 -14.53 -36.62 0.97
C GLU A 444 -14.09 -36.85 -0.48
N ILE A 445 -15.02 -37.15 -1.38
CA ILE A 445 -14.75 -37.36 -2.81
C ILE A 445 -14.35 -36.04 -3.47
N LEU A 446 -15.00 -34.94 -3.11
CA LEU A 446 -14.68 -33.60 -3.64
C LEU A 446 -13.31 -33.11 -3.13
N VAL A 447 -13.03 -33.28 -1.84
CA VAL A 447 -11.74 -32.94 -1.22
C VAL A 447 -10.62 -33.76 -1.87
N GLY A 448 -10.74 -35.09 -1.91
CA GLY A 448 -9.72 -35.95 -2.53
C GLY A 448 -9.58 -35.73 -4.04
N ARG A 449 -10.60 -35.22 -4.74
CA ARG A 449 -10.48 -34.80 -6.14
C ARG A 449 -9.74 -33.47 -6.28
N LYS A 450 -9.94 -32.53 -5.34
CA LYS A 450 -9.19 -31.27 -5.29
C LYS A 450 -7.71 -31.54 -5.02
N GLU A 451 -7.39 -32.28 -3.96
CA GLU A 451 -6.02 -32.65 -3.60
C GLU A 451 -5.27 -33.32 -4.76
N ARG A 452 -5.90 -34.30 -5.43
CA ARG A 452 -5.28 -34.94 -6.61
C ARG A 452 -5.01 -33.95 -7.75
N LYS A 453 -5.91 -33.00 -7.98
CA LYS A 453 -5.70 -31.96 -9.01
C LYS A 453 -4.56 -31.03 -8.63
N ASP A 454 -4.46 -30.67 -7.36
CA ASP A 454 -3.43 -29.76 -6.85
C ASP A 454 -2.06 -30.43 -6.87
N GLN A 455 -1.98 -31.71 -6.47
CA GLN A 455 -0.78 -32.53 -6.60
C GLN A 455 -0.34 -32.67 -8.07
N THR A 456 -1.26 -33.04 -8.97
CA THR A 456 -0.96 -33.13 -10.40
C THR A 456 -0.51 -31.78 -10.98
N ALA A 457 -1.06 -30.67 -10.48
CA ALA A 457 -0.67 -29.34 -10.90
C ALA A 457 0.73 -28.99 -10.40
N ALA A 458 1.02 -29.25 -9.13
CA ALA A 458 2.34 -29.03 -8.54
C ALA A 458 3.42 -29.82 -9.28
N GLU A 459 3.19 -31.11 -9.56
CA GLU A 459 4.11 -31.96 -10.34
C GLU A 459 4.41 -31.37 -11.73
N ARG A 460 3.37 -30.93 -12.45
CA ARG A 460 3.54 -30.29 -13.76
C ARG A 460 4.30 -28.97 -13.68
N LEU A 461 4.09 -28.19 -12.63
CA LEU A 461 4.80 -26.92 -12.45
C LEU A 461 6.27 -27.14 -12.09
N HIS A 462 6.58 -28.16 -11.28
CA HIS A 462 7.96 -28.59 -11.03
C HIS A 462 8.65 -29.05 -12.31
N GLU A 463 8.03 -29.97 -13.06
CA GLU A 463 8.58 -30.45 -14.33
C GLU A 463 8.81 -29.29 -15.33
N LEU A 464 7.87 -28.35 -15.41
CA LEU A 464 8.01 -27.16 -16.25
C LEU A 464 9.17 -26.27 -15.78
N ALA A 465 9.35 -26.11 -14.48
CA ALA A 465 10.41 -25.31 -13.89
C ALA A 465 11.80 -25.93 -14.13
N ASP A 466 11.95 -27.25 -13.94
CA ASP A 466 13.17 -27.99 -14.22
C ASP A 466 13.59 -27.84 -15.69
N ASN A 467 12.63 -28.03 -16.61
CA ASN A 467 12.85 -27.85 -18.04
C ASN A 467 13.26 -26.40 -18.40
N LEU A 468 12.65 -25.41 -17.72
CA LEU A 468 12.97 -24.00 -17.94
C LEU A 468 14.37 -23.65 -17.43
N LEU A 469 14.79 -24.18 -16.28
CA LEU A 469 16.15 -24.03 -15.74
C LEU A 469 17.18 -24.63 -16.68
N ALA A 470 17.00 -25.89 -17.09
CA ALA A 470 17.93 -26.57 -17.99
C ALA A 470 18.12 -25.81 -19.31
N ARG A 471 17.02 -25.32 -19.90
CA ARG A 471 17.08 -24.52 -21.13
C ARG A 471 17.77 -23.17 -20.93
N ALA A 472 17.56 -22.53 -19.78
CA ALA A 472 18.22 -21.27 -19.46
C ALA A 472 19.73 -21.46 -19.28
N GLU A 473 20.15 -22.54 -18.61
CA GLU A 473 21.57 -22.90 -18.46
C GLU A 473 22.25 -23.19 -19.80
N GLU A 474 21.58 -23.94 -20.69
CA GLU A 474 22.06 -24.16 -22.06
C GLU A 474 22.22 -22.84 -22.83
N THR A 475 21.25 -21.93 -22.67
CA THR A 475 21.29 -20.60 -23.32
C THR A 475 22.44 -19.74 -22.78
N LEU A 476 22.71 -19.80 -21.47
CA LEU A 476 23.85 -19.10 -20.86
C LEU A 476 25.18 -19.66 -21.39
N ALA A 477 25.35 -20.98 -21.38
CA ALA A 477 26.56 -21.63 -21.90
C ALA A 477 26.81 -21.31 -23.38
N ALA A 478 25.75 -21.33 -24.20
CA ALA A 478 25.83 -20.96 -25.61
C ALA A 478 26.18 -19.47 -25.82
N SER A 479 25.67 -18.58 -24.96
CA SER A 479 26.01 -17.16 -24.99
C SER A 479 27.46 -16.92 -24.62
N GLU A 480 27.99 -17.62 -23.61
CA GLU A 480 29.39 -17.53 -23.18
C GLU A 480 30.35 -18.03 -24.26
N ALA A 481 29.98 -19.06 -25.02
CA ALA A 481 30.77 -19.55 -26.16
C ALA A 481 30.67 -18.66 -27.42
N SER A 482 29.77 -17.68 -27.46
CA SER A 482 29.52 -16.85 -28.65
C SER A 482 30.52 -15.70 -28.77
N LEU A 483 30.90 -15.34 -30.00
CA LEU A 483 31.78 -14.19 -30.27
C LEU A 483 31.12 -12.86 -29.87
N GLN A 484 31.78 -12.09 -28.99
CA GLN A 484 31.29 -10.81 -28.44
C GLN A 484 32.23 -9.62 -28.74
N ASN A 485 33.01 -9.71 -29.81
CA ASN A 485 34.08 -8.76 -30.15
C ASN A 485 33.61 -7.37 -30.63
N THR A 486 32.31 -7.15 -30.86
CA THR A 486 31.76 -5.84 -31.26
C THR A 486 30.62 -5.45 -30.32
N ALA A 487 30.43 -4.14 -30.11
CA ALA A 487 29.41 -3.62 -29.20
C ALA A 487 28.03 -4.23 -29.49
N ARG A 488 27.61 -4.20 -30.76
CA ARG A 488 26.34 -4.81 -31.20
C ARG A 488 26.24 -6.31 -30.85
N ARG A 489 27.31 -7.09 -31.02
CA ARG A 489 27.29 -8.53 -30.70
C ARG A 489 27.21 -8.76 -29.19
N ALA A 490 27.99 -8.00 -28.43
CA ALA A 490 27.98 -8.07 -26.96
C ALA A 490 26.63 -7.66 -26.38
N ASP A 491 25.97 -6.65 -26.94
CA ASP A 491 24.62 -6.21 -26.55
C ASP A 491 23.56 -7.28 -26.84
N ILE A 492 23.63 -7.92 -28.01
CA ILE A 492 22.74 -9.05 -28.35
C ILE A 492 22.92 -10.17 -27.33
N GLN A 493 24.16 -10.54 -27.02
CA GLN A 493 24.43 -11.60 -26.06
C GLN A 493 24.02 -11.23 -24.63
N ALA A 494 24.18 -9.97 -24.22
CA ALA A 494 23.66 -9.49 -22.95
C ALA A 494 22.12 -9.59 -22.86
N GLY A 495 21.41 -9.27 -23.95
CA GLY A 495 19.96 -9.48 -24.02
C GLY A 495 19.56 -10.97 -23.92
N VAL A 496 20.32 -11.86 -24.57
CA VAL A 496 20.14 -13.32 -24.48
C VAL A 496 20.32 -13.82 -23.05
N ARG A 497 21.40 -13.41 -22.37
CA ARG A 497 21.65 -13.76 -20.96
C ARG A 497 20.62 -13.18 -20.01
N GLY A 498 20.25 -11.90 -20.19
CA GLY A 498 19.21 -11.24 -19.40
C GLY A 498 17.88 -12.00 -19.45
N LYS A 499 17.49 -12.48 -20.64
CA LYS A 499 16.32 -13.36 -20.79
C LYS A 499 16.50 -14.70 -20.06
N ALA A 500 17.66 -15.34 -20.19
CA ALA A 500 17.94 -16.61 -19.52
C ALA A 500 17.89 -16.47 -17.98
N TYR A 501 18.45 -15.40 -17.41
CA TYR A 501 18.34 -15.15 -15.96
C TYR A 501 16.90 -14.87 -15.51
N ALA A 502 16.10 -14.19 -16.32
CA ALA A 502 14.68 -13.99 -16.05
C ALA A 502 13.91 -15.33 -16.08
N ASP A 503 14.22 -16.20 -17.04
CA ASP A 503 13.66 -17.56 -17.11
C ASP A 503 14.09 -18.40 -15.89
N GLN A 504 15.35 -18.31 -15.42
CA GLN A 504 15.79 -18.96 -14.19
C GLN A 504 15.05 -18.45 -12.94
N ALA A 505 14.84 -17.13 -12.82
CA ALA A 505 14.10 -16.54 -11.73
C ALA A 505 12.64 -17.02 -11.72
N LEU A 506 11.98 -17.00 -12.87
CA LEU A 506 10.61 -17.50 -13.01
C LEU A 506 10.50 -19.00 -12.70
N ALA A 507 11.48 -19.81 -13.10
CA ALA A 507 11.52 -21.23 -12.75
C ALA A 507 11.64 -21.45 -11.24
N ARG A 508 12.51 -20.69 -10.55
CA ARG A 508 12.59 -20.73 -9.08
C ARG A 508 11.26 -20.34 -8.41
N SER A 509 10.59 -19.30 -8.92
CA SER A 509 9.26 -18.93 -8.45
C SER A 509 8.23 -20.05 -8.67
N LEU A 510 8.28 -20.73 -9.82
CA LEU A 510 7.41 -21.87 -10.13
C LEU A 510 7.63 -23.03 -9.16
N HIS A 511 8.88 -23.41 -8.85
CA HIS A 511 9.17 -24.43 -7.83
C HIS A 511 8.61 -24.03 -6.46
N SER A 512 8.81 -22.78 -6.05
CA SER A 512 8.36 -22.27 -4.76
C SER A 512 6.83 -22.33 -4.63
N VAL A 513 6.10 -21.87 -5.65
CA VAL A 513 4.63 -21.95 -5.69
C VAL A 513 4.13 -23.40 -5.78
N ALA A 514 4.80 -24.26 -6.56
CA ALA A 514 4.44 -25.66 -6.67
C ALA A 514 4.57 -26.42 -5.34
N ASN A 515 5.60 -26.11 -4.54
CA ASN A 515 5.74 -26.66 -3.19
C ASN A 515 4.54 -26.29 -2.29
N VAL A 516 4.12 -25.02 -2.33
CA VAL A 516 3.00 -24.51 -1.51
C VAL A 516 1.67 -25.11 -1.97
N LEU A 517 1.51 -25.37 -3.27
CA LEU A 517 0.37 -26.11 -3.82
C LEU A 517 0.36 -27.57 -3.37
N SER A 518 1.50 -28.26 -3.38
CA SER A 518 1.60 -29.68 -2.99
C SER A 518 1.32 -29.90 -1.50
N THR A 519 1.65 -28.93 -0.65
CA THR A 519 1.43 -28.97 0.80
C THR A 519 0.02 -28.52 1.20
N GLY A 520 -0.77 -27.99 0.27
CA GLY A 520 -2.08 -27.41 0.56
C GLY A 520 -2.04 -26.08 1.32
N ALA A 521 -0.87 -25.47 1.46
CA ALA A 521 -0.69 -24.18 2.14
C ALA A 521 -1.13 -22.97 1.28
N ALA A 522 -1.32 -23.18 -0.03
CA ALA A 522 -1.76 -22.13 -0.95
C ALA A 522 -3.21 -21.72 -0.67
N LYS A 523 -3.45 -20.48 -0.26
CA LYS A 523 -4.79 -19.98 0.08
C LYS A 523 -5.44 -19.28 -1.12
N TYR A 524 -4.76 -18.30 -1.67
CA TYR A 524 -5.18 -17.45 -2.80
C TYR A 524 -4.42 -17.80 -4.09
N LEU A 525 -3.37 -18.61 -4.02
CA LEU A 525 -2.66 -19.16 -5.17
C LEU A 525 -3.15 -20.55 -5.59
N ASP A 526 -4.21 -21.07 -4.95
CA ASP A 526 -4.72 -22.43 -5.17
C ASP A 526 -5.29 -22.69 -6.57
N GLY A 527 -5.50 -21.66 -7.39
CA GLY A 527 -5.88 -21.75 -8.81
C GLY A 527 -4.72 -21.68 -9.81
N ILE A 528 -3.48 -21.52 -9.37
CA ILE A 528 -2.31 -21.45 -10.27
C ILE A 528 -2.03 -22.83 -10.89
N ARG A 529 -2.05 -22.91 -12.23
CA ARG A 529 -1.85 -24.17 -12.97
C ARG A 529 -0.84 -24.08 -14.11
N HIS A 530 -0.46 -22.87 -14.54
CA HIS A 530 0.36 -22.64 -15.72
C HIS A 530 1.37 -21.51 -15.47
N LYS A 531 2.53 -21.56 -16.13
CA LYS A 531 3.54 -20.48 -16.14
C LYS A 531 2.94 -19.11 -16.42
N THR A 532 2.01 -19.03 -17.37
CA THR A 532 1.35 -17.78 -17.76
C THR A 532 0.55 -17.11 -16.64
N HIS A 533 0.14 -17.85 -15.61
CA HIS A 533 -0.52 -17.25 -14.45
C HIS A 533 0.49 -16.46 -13.61
N LEU A 534 1.66 -17.04 -13.32
CA LEU A 534 2.76 -16.35 -12.61
C LEU A 534 3.29 -15.16 -13.41
N GLU A 535 3.51 -15.31 -14.72
CA GLU A 535 3.93 -14.19 -15.57
C GLU A 535 2.94 -13.00 -15.51
N THR A 536 1.65 -13.30 -15.37
CA THR A 536 0.62 -12.27 -15.23
C THR A 536 0.72 -11.59 -13.87
N LEU A 537 0.93 -12.34 -12.78
CA LEU A 537 1.17 -11.77 -11.45
C LEU A 537 2.44 -10.91 -11.40
N ASP A 538 3.55 -11.39 -11.97
CA ASP A 538 4.79 -10.63 -12.11
C ASP A 538 4.58 -9.32 -12.88
N THR A 539 3.79 -9.36 -13.96
CA THR A 539 3.45 -8.17 -14.75
C THR A 539 2.66 -7.18 -13.92
N VAL A 540 1.63 -7.64 -13.20
CA VAL A 540 0.82 -6.76 -12.33
C VAL A 540 1.69 -6.14 -11.24
N LEU A 541 2.52 -6.95 -10.56
CA LEU A 541 3.40 -6.47 -9.50
C LEU A 541 4.41 -5.44 -10.03
N SER A 542 4.98 -5.69 -11.21
CA SER A 542 5.87 -4.72 -11.86
C SER A 542 5.15 -3.42 -12.18
N LEU A 543 3.93 -3.48 -12.73
CA LEU A 543 3.14 -2.28 -13.03
C LEU A 543 2.77 -1.51 -11.76
N ALA A 544 2.47 -2.23 -10.67
CA ALA A 544 2.13 -1.67 -9.36
C ALA A 544 3.33 -0.92 -8.75
N LYS A 545 4.54 -1.51 -8.77
CA LYS A 545 5.78 -0.83 -8.37
C LYS A 545 5.99 0.46 -9.16
N TRP A 546 5.86 0.41 -10.49
CA TRP A 546 6.01 1.60 -11.32
C TRP A 546 4.90 2.64 -11.08
N ALA A 547 3.68 2.22 -10.73
CA ALA A 547 2.60 3.12 -10.35
C ALA A 547 2.91 3.83 -9.02
N ARG A 548 3.45 3.12 -8.02
CA ARG A 548 3.95 3.70 -6.77
C ARG A 548 5.05 4.73 -7.04
N ILE A 549 6.06 4.37 -7.83
CA ILE A 549 7.16 5.28 -8.20
C ILE A 549 6.63 6.53 -8.92
N ARG A 550 5.69 6.39 -9.85
CA ARG A 550 5.04 7.55 -10.51
C ARG A 550 4.28 8.44 -9.52
N ALA A 551 3.60 7.84 -8.53
CA ALA A 551 2.90 8.59 -7.50
C ALA A 551 3.87 9.38 -6.59
N ILE A 552 5.00 8.78 -6.22
CA ILE A 552 6.07 9.44 -5.46
C ILE A 552 6.64 10.62 -6.26
N ARG A 553 7.02 10.39 -7.52
CA ARG A 553 7.51 11.46 -8.42
C ARG A 553 6.54 12.63 -8.54
N LYS A 554 5.24 12.33 -8.65
CA LYS A 554 4.19 13.36 -8.73
C LYS A 554 4.04 14.15 -7.42
N ALA A 555 4.15 13.48 -6.27
CA ALA A 555 4.04 14.11 -4.96
C ALA A 555 5.24 15.02 -4.63
N GLU A 556 6.43 14.67 -5.10
CA GLU A 556 7.66 15.44 -4.86
C GLU A 556 7.82 16.67 -5.78
N ASN A 557 6.84 16.97 -6.64
CA ASN A 557 6.89 18.10 -7.59
C ASN A 557 8.14 18.08 -8.49
N ASP A 558 8.59 16.87 -8.87
CA ASP A 558 9.76 16.69 -9.70
C ASP A 558 9.44 17.15 -11.12
N HIS A 559 9.62 18.45 -11.38
CA HIS A 559 9.74 18.96 -12.73
C HIS A 559 10.91 18.25 -13.42
N GLU A 560 10.88 18.21 -14.75
CA GLU A 560 11.77 17.54 -15.71
C GLU A 560 13.30 17.65 -15.46
N TYR A 561 13.77 18.37 -14.43
CA TYR A 561 15.17 18.62 -14.08
C TYR A 561 15.53 18.48 -12.58
N GLY A 562 14.67 17.92 -11.72
CA GLY A 562 15.07 17.60 -10.35
C GLY A 562 15.94 16.34 -10.28
N TYR A 563 17.02 16.39 -9.51
CA TYR A 563 18.01 15.31 -9.42
C TYR A 563 17.39 14.06 -8.75
N GLY A 564 16.98 13.10 -9.57
CA GLY A 564 16.27 11.87 -9.20
C GLY A 564 17.04 10.80 -8.42
N LEU A 565 17.94 11.15 -7.50
CA LEU A 565 18.66 10.17 -6.68
C LEU A 565 17.71 9.32 -5.82
N ARG A 566 16.71 9.93 -5.15
CA ARG A 566 15.72 9.18 -4.34
C ARG A 566 14.84 8.26 -5.18
N VAL A 567 14.48 8.69 -6.38
CA VAL A 567 13.69 7.88 -7.31
C VAL A 567 14.50 6.68 -7.82
N GLN A 568 15.80 6.87 -8.09
CA GLN A 568 16.70 5.78 -8.43
C GLN A 568 16.85 4.79 -7.25
N GLU A 569 16.98 5.29 -6.02
CA GLU A 569 17.00 4.44 -4.82
C GLU A 569 15.70 3.62 -4.67
N GLU A 570 14.53 4.20 -4.90
CA GLU A 570 13.25 3.47 -4.88
C GLU A 570 13.12 2.46 -6.04
N GLU A 571 13.69 2.76 -7.20
CA GLU A 571 13.74 1.84 -8.35
C GLU A 571 14.57 0.59 -8.07
N GLU A 572 15.65 0.72 -7.31
CA GLU A 572 16.55 -0.38 -6.96
C GLU A 572 16.00 -1.27 -5.83
N LYS A 573 15.07 -0.76 -5.01
CA LYS A 573 14.45 -1.54 -3.91
C LYS A 573 13.72 -2.79 -4.44
N PRO A 574 13.81 -3.92 -3.73
CA PRO A 574 13.02 -5.10 -4.07
C PRO A 574 11.52 -4.80 -3.93
N TYR A 575 10.70 -5.60 -4.60
CA TYR A 575 9.24 -5.49 -4.50
C TYR A 575 8.78 -5.62 -3.04
N SER A 576 7.83 -4.78 -2.64
CA SER A 576 7.30 -4.75 -1.27
C SER A 576 5.77 -4.78 -1.26
N GLU A 577 5.19 -4.94 -0.06
CA GLU A 577 3.74 -4.87 0.12
C GLU A 577 3.16 -3.47 -0.21
N GLU A 578 3.97 -2.41 -0.08
CA GLU A 578 3.56 -1.06 -0.46
C GLU A 578 3.28 -0.95 -1.96
N ASP A 579 4.02 -1.69 -2.79
CA ASP A 579 3.79 -1.71 -4.23
C ASP A 579 2.40 -2.31 -4.55
N ILE A 580 1.98 -3.36 -3.82
CA ILE A 580 0.72 -4.09 -4.04
C ILE A 580 -0.50 -3.18 -3.87
N ARG A 581 -0.40 -2.13 -3.04
CA ARG A 581 -1.46 -1.12 -2.90
C ARG A 581 -1.81 -0.43 -4.22
N PHE A 582 -0.82 -0.26 -5.09
CA PHE A 582 -0.98 0.36 -6.40
C PHE A 582 -1.30 -0.65 -7.50
N ALA A 583 -1.58 -1.91 -7.16
CA ALA A 583 -2.02 -2.90 -8.13
C ALA A 583 -3.38 -2.51 -8.70
N GLU A 584 -3.51 -2.70 -10.01
CA GLU A 584 -4.75 -2.54 -10.76
C GLU A 584 -5.13 -3.90 -11.35
N TYR A 585 -6.42 -4.21 -11.31
CA TYR A 585 -6.91 -5.44 -11.93
C TYR A 585 -6.88 -5.27 -13.46
N PRO A 586 -6.29 -6.21 -14.22
CA PRO A 586 -6.04 -6.04 -15.65
C PRO A 586 -7.31 -6.25 -16.49
N TYR A 587 -8.29 -5.36 -16.33
CA TYR A 587 -9.50 -5.35 -17.14
C TYR A 587 -9.15 -5.11 -18.62
N PRO A 588 -9.90 -5.72 -19.57
CA PRO A 588 -9.66 -5.52 -20.99
C PRO A 588 -9.86 -4.06 -21.38
N SER A 589 -8.82 -3.47 -21.97
CA SER A 589 -8.84 -2.11 -22.50
C SER A 589 -8.53 -2.15 -24.00
N ILE A 590 -9.47 -1.68 -24.81
CA ILE A 590 -9.42 -1.78 -26.28
C ILE A 590 -9.64 -0.42 -26.91
N TYR A 591 -8.80 -0.05 -27.88
CA TYR A 591 -8.98 1.19 -28.64
C TYR A 591 -10.27 1.12 -29.46
N ARG A 592 -11.16 2.10 -29.25
CA ARG A 592 -12.51 2.18 -29.82
C ARG A 592 -12.53 1.91 -31.32
N ARG A 593 -11.64 2.57 -32.07
CA ARG A 593 -11.56 2.45 -33.52
C ARG A 593 -11.39 1.00 -33.99
N HIS A 594 -10.52 0.23 -33.34
CA HIS A 594 -10.27 -1.17 -33.72
C HIS A 594 -11.49 -2.05 -33.44
N LEU A 595 -12.19 -1.78 -32.35
CA LEU A 595 -13.41 -2.52 -32.01
C LEU A 595 -14.56 -2.16 -32.95
N GLU A 596 -14.71 -0.89 -33.32
CA GLU A 596 -15.71 -0.42 -34.29
C GLU A 596 -15.46 -0.99 -35.70
N GLU A 597 -14.20 -1.12 -36.11
CA GLU A 597 -13.81 -1.79 -37.35
C GLU A 597 -14.23 -3.26 -37.37
N ALA A 598 -13.92 -3.99 -36.29
CA ALA A 598 -14.34 -5.38 -36.13
C ALA A 598 -15.87 -5.53 -36.14
N ILE A 599 -16.59 -4.63 -35.45
CA ILE A 599 -18.05 -4.59 -35.43
C ILE A 599 -18.61 -4.34 -36.83
N GLY A 600 -18.06 -3.34 -37.55
CA GLY A 600 -18.45 -3.01 -38.91
C GLY A 600 -18.32 -4.19 -39.86
N TYR A 601 -17.19 -4.91 -39.79
CA TYR A 601 -16.97 -6.15 -40.54
C TYR A 601 -18.04 -7.21 -40.23
N CYS A 602 -18.36 -7.40 -38.95
CA CYS A 602 -19.26 -8.46 -38.49
C CYS A 602 -20.76 -8.14 -38.72
N LEU A 603 -21.15 -6.87 -38.86
CA LEU A 603 -22.56 -6.49 -39.08
C LEU A 603 -23.11 -7.01 -40.42
N VAL A 604 -22.25 -7.19 -41.42
CA VAL A 604 -22.66 -7.65 -42.76
C VAL A 604 -22.51 -9.16 -42.95
N LYS A 605 -21.81 -9.86 -42.05
CA LYS A 605 -21.50 -11.30 -42.15
C LYS A 605 -22.52 -12.16 -41.41
N ASN A 606 -22.95 -13.27 -41.99
CA ASN A 606 -23.90 -14.20 -41.35
C ASN A 606 -23.21 -14.93 -40.17
N GLY A 607 -23.94 -15.17 -39.08
CA GLY A 607 -23.42 -15.84 -37.87
C GLY A 607 -22.92 -14.91 -36.75
N CYS A 608 -22.57 -13.65 -37.07
CA CYS A 608 -22.07 -12.67 -36.09
C CYS A 608 -22.87 -11.36 -36.00
N LYS A 609 -23.86 -11.12 -36.87
CA LYS A 609 -24.65 -9.86 -36.91
C LYS A 609 -25.26 -9.45 -35.58
N GLN A 610 -25.90 -10.40 -34.89
CA GLN A 610 -26.58 -10.12 -33.62
C GLN A 610 -25.58 -9.79 -32.50
N ALA A 611 -24.46 -10.51 -32.43
CA ALA A 611 -23.40 -10.22 -31.46
C ALA A 611 -22.76 -8.85 -31.74
N ALA A 612 -22.48 -8.53 -33.00
CA ALA A 612 -21.96 -7.23 -33.41
C ALA A 612 -22.93 -6.08 -33.04
N ALA A 613 -24.23 -6.26 -33.29
CA ALA A 613 -25.24 -5.26 -32.95
C ALA A 613 -25.42 -5.05 -31.44
N LYS A 614 -25.27 -6.11 -30.63
CA LYS A 614 -25.25 -6.01 -29.16
C LYS A 614 -24.01 -5.25 -28.70
N LEU A 615 -22.82 -5.66 -29.15
CA LEU A 615 -21.57 -5.03 -28.75
C LEU A 615 -21.51 -3.55 -29.18
N ALA A 616 -22.06 -3.20 -30.35
CA ALA A 616 -22.18 -1.81 -30.80
C ALA A 616 -22.96 -0.92 -29.82
N LYS A 617 -23.99 -1.46 -29.14
CA LYS A 617 -24.73 -0.72 -28.11
C LYS A 617 -23.86 -0.49 -26.87
N THR A 618 -23.12 -1.51 -26.45
CA THR A 618 -22.17 -1.43 -25.32
C THR A 618 -21.09 -0.38 -25.60
N VAL A 619 -20.48 -0.41 -26.79
CA VAL A 619 -19.44 0.53 -27.23
C VAL A 619 -19.94 1.98 -27.26
N ARG A 620 -21.20 2.22 -27.63
CA ARG A 620 -21.80 3.57 -27.60
C ARG A 620 -22.01 4.11 -26.18
N ARG A 621 -22.20 3.23 -25.19
CA ARG A 621 -22.41 3.61 -23.78
C ARG A 621 -21.09 3.95 -23.10
N LEU A 622 -20.01 3.24 -23.44
CA LEU A 622 -18.70 3.44 -22.82
C LEU A 622 -18.06 4.76 -23.29
N PRO A 623 -17.52 5.60 -22.39
CA PRO A 623 -16.83 6.84 -22.75
C PRO A 623 -15.38 6.59 -23.21
N GLY A 624 -14.74 7.61 -23.77
CA GLY A 624 -13.30 7.60 -24.07
C GLY A 624 -12.89 6.92 -25.38
N GLU A 625 -11.60 7.06 -25.72
CA GLU A 625 -10.98 6.41 -26.87
C GLU A 625 -10.54 4.97 -26.56
N PHE A 626 -10.08 4.72 -25.34
CA PHE A 626 -9.82 3.38 -24.81
C PHE A 626 -11.04 2.92 -24.02
N LEU A 627 -11.65 1.83 -24.47
CA LEU A 627 -12.84 1.25 -23.87
C LEU A 627 -12.42 0.22 -22.83
N GLU A 628 -12.66 0.52 -21.58
CA GLU A 628 -12.43 -0.41 -20.47
C GLU A 628 -13.69 -1.23 -20.17
N PHE A 629 -13.52 -2.54 -20.15
CA PHE A 629 -14.59 -3.50 -19.85
C PHE A 629 -14.43 -4.00 -18.42
N ILE A 630 -15.15 -3.39 -17.48
CA ILE A 630 -15.08 -3.71 -16.04
C ILE A 630 -16.13 -4.76 -15.65
N HIS A 631 -17.34 -4.67 -16.20
CA HIS A 631 -18.44 -5.56 -15.82
C HIS A 631 -18.32 -6.92 -16.53
N SER A 632 -18.46 -8.01 -15.78
CA SER A 632 -18.35 -9.39 -16.30
C SER A 632 -19.25 -9.62 -17.52
N HIS A 633 -20.48 -9.10 -17.51
CA HIS A 633 -21.40 -9.25 -18.64
C HIS A 633 -20.91 -8.56 -19.92
N ASP A 634 -20.26 -7.40 -19.84
CA ASP A 634 -19.74 -6.70 -21.00
C ASP A 634 -18.52 -7.46 -21.58
N ILE A 635 -17.72 -8.08 -20.71
CA ILE A 635 -16.54 -8.88 -21.06
C ILE A 635 -16.95 -10.20 -21.71
N GLU A 636 -18.00 -10.86 -21.20
CA GLU A 636 -18.61 -12.04 -21.82
C GLU A 636 -19.17 -11.73 -23.21
N GLN A 637 -19.87 -10.59 -23.36
CA GLN A 637 -20.34 -10.13 -24.67
C GLN A 637 -19.19 -9.90 -25.65
N LEU A 638 -18.12 -9.24 -25.19
CA LEU A 638 -16.92 -9.01 -26.00
C LEU A 638 -16.28 -10.35 -26.41
N THR A 639 -16.16 -11.30 -25.49
CA THR A 639 -15.59 -12.63 -25.74
C THR A 639 -16.42 -13.43 -26.76
N ASP A 640 -17.75 -13.48 -26.60
CA ASP A 640 -18.65 -14.13 -27.56
C ASP A 640 -18.56 -13.46 -28.94
N PHE A 641 -18.48 -12.13 -28.98
CA PHE A 641 -18.32 -11.39 -30.23
C PHE A 641 -17.01 -11.73 -30.93
N LEU A 642 -15.87 -11.72 -30.25
CA LEU A 642 -14.57 -12.03 -30.86
C LEU A 642 -14.50 -13.48 -31.35
N SER A 643 -15.04 -14.44 -30.59
CA SER A 643 -15.16 -15.83 -31.04
C SER A 643 -15.93 -15.96 -32.36
N ARG A 644 -17.04 -15.22 -32.50
CA ARG A 644 -17.84 -15.20 -33.74
C ARG A 644 -17.13 -14.44 -34.87
N ALA A 645 -16.45 -13.34 -34.56
CA ALA A 645 -15.67 -12.56 -35.52
C ALA A 645 -14.55 -13.40 -36.14
N LYS A 646 -13.83 -14.15 -35.31
CA LYS A 646 -12.82 -15.12 -35.74
C LYS A 646 -13.41 -16.21 -36.64
N SER A 647 -14.59 -16.73 -36.27
CA SER A 647 -15.29 -17.77 -37.05
C SER A 647 -15.73 -17.29 -38.45
N VAL A 648 -15.94 -15.99 -38.64
CA VAL A 648 -16.28 -15.40 -39.95
C VAL A 648 -15.06 -14.86 -40.70
N GLY A 649 -13.84 -15.11 -40.20
CA GLY A 649 -12.58 -14.79 -40.87
C GLY A 649 -12.01 -13.40 -40.57
N PHE A 650 -12.45 -12.72 -39.51
CA PHE A 650 -11.79 -11.51 -39.03
C PHE A 650 -10.57 -11.87 -38.17
N ASP A 651 -9.45 -11.17 -38.36
CA ASP A 651 -8.27 -11.35 -37.51
C ASP A 651 -8.49 -10.69 -36.15
N THR A 652 -8.68 -11.50 -35.12
CA THR A 652 -8.91 -11.06 -33.75
C THR A 652 -7.65 -11.06 -32.89
N THR A 653 -6.46 -11.41 -33.43
CA THR A 653 -5.25 -11.69 -32.63
C THR A 653 -4.96 -10.59 -31.61
N TRP A 654 -4.88 -9.33 -32.07
CA TRP A 654 -4.65 -8.18 -31.18
C TRP A 654 -5.78 -7.87 -30.20
N LEU A 655 -7.02 -8.23 -30.52
CA LEU A 655 -8.18 -8.03 -29.64
C LEU A 655 -8.26 -9.13 -28.58
N ASP A 656 -7.95 -10.38 -28.96
CA ASP A 656 -7.87 -11.53 -28.07
C ASP A 656 -6.77 -11.31 -27.02
N GLU A 657 -5.60 -10.80 -27.40
CA GLU A 657 -4.49 -10.45 -26.49
C GLU A 657 -4.91 -9.49 -25.37
N ARG A 658 -5.87 -8.59 -25.62
CA ARG A 658 -6.40 -7.65 -24.60
C ARG A 658 -7.27 -8.32 -23.55
N LEU A 659 -7.85 -9.48 -23.87
CA LEU A 659 -8.63 -10.30 -22.94
C LEU A 659 -7.75 -11.28 -22.15
N GLU A 660 -6.59 -11.66 -22.68
CA GLU A 660 -5.83 -12.80 -22.17
C GLU A 660 -5.41 -12.65 -20.71
N LYS A 661 -4.91 -11.48 -20.30
CA LYS A 661 -4.49 -11.26 -18.90
C LYS A 661 -5.65 -11.45 -17.93
N HIS A 662 -6.80 -10.84 -18.23
CA HIS A 662 -8.01 -11.03 -17.45
C HIS A 662 -8.42 -12.51 -17.42
N HIS A 663 -8.53 -13.17 -18.57
CA HIS A 663 -8.93 -14.58 -18.64
C HIS A 663 -7.94 -15.53 -17.96
N ARG A 664 -6.64 -15.20 -17.89
CA ARG A 664 -5.63 -15.96 -17.13
C ARG A 664 -5.89 -15.87 -15.63
N LEU A 665 -6.19 -14.68 -15.11
CA LEU A 665 -6.52 -14.48 -13.70
C LEU A 665 -7.84 -15.17 -13.31
N GLN A 666 -8.89 -15.06 -14.14
CA GLN A 666 -10.16 -15.75 -13.91
C GLN A 666 -10.00 -17.28 -13.88
N ARG A 667 -9.18 -17.84 -14.79
CA ARG A 667 -8.84 -19.28 -14.78
C ARG A 667 -8.00 -19.68 -13.56
N ALA A 668 -7.29 -18.73 -12.96
CA ALA A 668 -6.59 -18.89 -11.70
C ALA A 668 -7.46 -18.58 -10.48
N HIS A 669 -8.76 -18.32 -10.67
CA HIS A 669 -9.71 -17.94 -9.62
C HIS A 669 -9.35 -16.64 -8.87
N ILE A 670 -8.72 -15.72 -9.59
CA ILE A 670 -8.39 -14.36 -9.14
C ILE A 670 -9.31 -13.42 -9.91
N ASP A 671 -10.50 -13.17 -9.36
CA ASP A 671 -11.61 -12.63 -10.16
C ASP A 671 -11.80 -11.11 -10.00
N ASP A 672 -11.22 -10.53 -8.96
CA ASP A 672 -11.36 -9.11 -8.60
C ASP A 672 -10.06 -8.55 -8.00
N LEU A 673 -10.04 -7.24 -7.77
CA LEU A 673 -8.88 -6.52 -7.28
C LEU A 673 -8.42 -6.95 -5.87
N HIS A 674 -9.36 -7.19 -4.95
CA HIS A 674 -9.03 -7.60 -3.58
C HIS A 674 -8.41 -8.98 -3.57
N THR A 675 -9.01 -9.92 -4.32
CA THR A 675 -8.44 -11.26 -4.51
C THR A 675 -7.06 -11.19 -5.18
N LEU A 676 -6.87 -10.30 -6.16
CA LEU A 676 -5.57 -10.09 -6.80
C LEU A 676 -4.52 -9.57 -5.83
N ARG A 677 -4.83 -8.56 -5.01
CA ARG A 677 -3.90 -8.04 -3.99
C ARG A 677 -3.58 -9.09 -2.93
N ALA A 678 -4.57 -9.87 -2.48
CA ALA A 678 -4.35 -10.99 -1.56
C ALA A 678 -3.42 -12.06 -2.17
N ALA A 679 -3.65 -12.43 -3.44
CA ALA A 679 -2.79 -13.36 -4.17
C ALA A 679 -1.36 -12.82 -4.38
N LEU A 680 -1.20 -11.53 -4.66
CA LEU A 680 0.11 -10.89 -4.79
C LEU A 680 0.89 -10.90 -3.47
N ARG A 681 0.22 -10.67 -2.33
CA ARG A 681 0.85 -10.75 -0.99
C ARG A 681 1.32 -12.16 -0.68
N GLU A 682 0.50 -13.16 -1.00
CA GLU A 682 0.90 -14.57 -0.87
C GLU A 682 2.02 -14.95 -1.83
N TYR A 683 2.05 -14.39 -3.05
CA TYR A 683 3.07 -14.67 -4.05
C TYR A 683 4.43 -14.00 -3.77
N LEU A 684 4.43 -12.83 -3.14
CA LEU A 684 5.62 -12.00 -2.96
C LEU A 684 6.81 -12.77 -2.33
N PRO A 685 6.66 -13.59 -1.26
CA PRO A 685 7.75 -14.38 -0.69
C PRO A 685 8.27 -15.49 -1.62
N HIS A 686 7.44 -15.93 -2.58
CA HIS A 686 7.80 -16.98 -3.54
C HIS A 686 8.47 -16.42 -4.79
N LYS A 687 8.43 -15.10 -5.00
CA LYS A 687 9.04 -14.47 -6.16
C LYS A 687 10.57 -14.44 -6.03
N ALA A 688 11.25 -15.19 -6.88
CA ALA A 688 12.70 -15.12 -6.96
C ALA A 688 13.17 -13.83 -7.64
N SER A 689 14.29 -13.29 -7.19
CA SER A 689 14.96 -12.17 -7.85
C SER A 689 15.66 -12.62 -9.14
N THR A 690 15.68 -11.71 -10.11
CA THR A 690 16.45 -11.88 -11.34
C THR A 690 17.89 -11.50 -11.05
N ARG A 691 18.82 -12.41 -11.35
CA ARG A 691 20.25 -12.11 -11.32
C ARG A 691 20.62 -11.35 -12.60
N GLY A 692 21.32 -10.23 -12.50
CA GLY A 692 21.91 -9.57 -13.66
C GLY A 692 23.19 -10.27 -14.14
N ASP A 693 23.78 -9.77 -15.23
CA ASP A 693 25.16 -10.11 -15.54
C ASP A 693 26.09 -9.64 -14.41
N ASP A 694 27.24 -10.29 -14.29
CA ASP A 694 28.32 -9.87 -13.40
C ASP A 694 28.70 -8.40 -13.69
N PRO A 695 28.76 -7.51 -12.68
CA PRO A 695 29.20 -6.13 -12.85
C PRO A 695 30.52 -5.99 -13.61
N ILE A 696 31.47 -6.93 -13.43
CA ILE A 696 32.74 -6.94 -14.15
C ILE A 696 32.49 -7.10 -15.66
N ARG A 697 31.63 -8.04 -16.03
CA ARG A 697 31.28 -8.32 -17.44
C ARG A 697 30.52 -7.16 -18.08
N VAL A 698 29.67 -6.48 -17.30
CA VAL A 698 28.98 -5.25 -17.74
C VAL A 698 29.99 -4.15 -18.03
N ALA A 699 30.92 -3.89 -17.11
CA ALA A 699 31.95 -2.87 -17.28
C ALA A 699 32.91 -3.19 -18.45
N GLU A 700 33.33 -4.45 -18.60
CA GLU A 700 34.16 -4.89 -19.74
C GLU A 700 33.45 -4.70 -21.09
N ARG A 701 32.15 -4.99 -21.16
CA ARG A 701 31.35 -4.76 -22.38
C ARG A 701 31.33 -3.30 -22.78
N GLU A 702 31.21 -2.38 -21.83
CA GLU A 702 31.16 -0.94 -22.11
C GLU A 702 32.46 -0.38 -22.70
N LEU A 703 33.57 -1.10 -22.57
CA LEU A 703 34.85 -0.75 -23.20
C LEU A 703 34.93 -1.19 -24.67
N ILE A 704 34.01 -2.05 -25.14
CA ILE A 704 33.99 -2.55 -26.51
C ILE A 704 33.57 -1.43 -27.45
N GLY A 705 34.43 -1.09 -28.41
CA GLY A 705 34.19 -0.03 -29.39
C GLY A 705 34.52 1.39 -28.90
N LYS A 706 34.91 1.57 -27.64
CA LYS A 706 35.51 2.84 -27.16
C LYS A 706 36.92 2.99 -27.74
N ASP A 707 37.30 4.20 -28.10
CA ASP A 707 38.68 4.50 -28.47
C ASP A 707 39.53 4.53 -27.19
N LEU A 708 40.45 3.56 -27.05
CA LEU A 708 41.41 3.50 -25.94
C LEU A 708 42.80 3.35 -26.56
N PRO A 709 43.47 4.45 -26.91
CA PRO A 709 44.77 4.44 -27.56
C PRO A 709 45.81 3.69 -26.71
N GLY A 710 46.65 2.86 -27.35
CA GLY A 710 47.70 2.10 -26.66
C GLY A 710 47.21 0.98 -25.71
N PHE A 711 45.90 0.77 -25.53
CA PHE A 711 45.37 -0.23 -24.61
C PHE A 711 45.17 -1.60 -25.29
N PHE A 712 46.02 -2.57 -24.93
CA PHE A 712 45.96 -3.96 -25.37
C PHE A 712 46.14 -4.91 -24.19
N PRO A 713 45.05 -5.51 -23.66
CA PRO A 713 45.11 -6.47 -22.57
C PRO A 713 46.09 -7.61 -22.81
N THR A 714 46.89 -7.93 -21.80
CA THR A 714 47.91 -8.99 -21.87
C THR A 714 47.24 -10.36 -21.84
N PRO A 715 47.47 -11.24 -22.85
CA PRO A 715 46.93 -12.59 -22.87
C PRO A 715 47.41 -13.41 -21.68
N ARG A 716 46.54 -14.28 -21.14
CA ARG A 716 46.84 -15.06 -19.93
C ARG A 716 48.14 -15.86 -20.01
N ALA A 717 48.40 -16.50 -21.16
CA ALA A 717 49.62 -17.28 -21.38
C ALA A 717 50.91 -16.42 -21.39
N VAL A 718 50.81 -15.13 -21.72
CA VAL A 718 51.92 -14.18 -21.62
C VAL A 718 52.09 -13.73 -20.17
N ILE A 719 50.99 -13.45 -19.47
CA ILE A 719 51.03 -13.09 -18.04
C ILE A 719 51.72 -14.18 -17.22
N GLU A 720 51.39 -15.45 -17.45
CA GLU A 720 52.00 -16.58 -16.74
C GLU A 720 53.53 -16.61 -16.92
N GLN A 721 54.03 -16.42 -18.15
CA GLN A 721 55.47 -16.30 -18.41
C GLN A 721 56.08 -15.09 -17.71
N MET A 722 55.39 -13.95 -17.72
CA MET A 722 55.87 -12.74 -17.05
C MET A 722 56.04 -12.98 -15.54
N LEU A 723 55.08 -13.66 -14.90
CA LEU A 723 55.15 -13.97 -13.48
C LEU A 723 56.28 -14.95 -13.14
N ASP A 724 56.52 -15.94 -13.99
CA ASP A 724 57.65 -16.88 -13.84
C ASP A 724 58.99 -16.15 -13.88
N TYR A 725 59.19 -15.25 -14.85
CA TYR A 725 60.42 -14.45 -14.95
C TYR A 725 60.58 -13.45 -13.80
N ALA A 726 59.46 -12.90 -13.29
CA ALA A 726 59.48 -11.86 -12.27
C ALA A 726 59.97 -12.37 -10.90
N GLN A 727 59.90 -13.69 -10.65
CA GLN A 727 60.40 -14.32 -9.41
C GLN A 727 59.93 -13.55 -8.15
N ILE A 728 58.62 -13.30 -8.10
CA ILE A 728 58.00 -12.52 -7.04
C ILE A 728 57.90 -13.39 -5.78
N GLN A 729 58.18 -12.79 -4.63
CA GLN A 729 58.09 -13.42 -3.32
C GLN A 729 57.07 -12.67 -2.45
N PRO A 730 56.48 -13.30 -1.42
CA PRO A 730 55.46 -12.68 -0.57
C PRO A 730 55.84 -11.32 0.03
N GLN A 731 57.12 -11.09 0.34
CA GLN A 731 57.60 -9.85 0.94
C GLN A 731 57.84 -8.71 -0.06
N HIS A 732 57.81 -8.98 -1.36
CA HIS A 732 58.13 -7.97 -2.37
C HIS A 732 57.00 -6.95 -2.50
N THR A 733 57.40 -5.70 -2.69
CA THR A 733 56.55 -4.65 -3.24
C THR A 733 56.55 -4.77 -4.77
N VAL A 734 55.36 -4.89 -5.36
CA VAL A 734 55.18 -5.15 -6.79
C VAL A 734 54.42 -3.99 -7.42
N LEU A 735 54.90 -3.47 -8.54
CA LEU A 735 54.21 -2.45 -9.32
C LEU A 735 53.81 -2.99 -10.69
N GLU A 736 52.55 -2.76 -11.06
CA GLU A 736 52.12 -2.70 -12.46
C GLU A 736 51.83 -1.23 -12.82
N PRO A 737 52.77 -0.53 -13.51
CA PRO A 737 52.69 0.88 -13.88
C PRO A 737 51.65 1.25 -14.95
N SER A 738 51.07 0.30 -15.68
CA SER A 738 50.06 0.56 -16.72
C SER A 738 49.04 -0.57 -16.76
N CYS A 739 48.25 -0.69 -15.69
CA CYS A 739 47.48 -1.89 -15.40
C CYS A 739 46.32 -2.16 -16.35
N GLY A 740 45.89 -1.19 -17.16
CA GLY A 740 44.81 -1.39 -18.11
C GLY A 740 43.51 -1.78 -17.40
N LYS A 741 42.92 -2.92 -17.79
CA LYS A 741 41.74 -3.50 -17.11
C LYS A 741 42.11 -4.43 -15.93
N GLY A 742 43.39 -4.46 -15.55
CA GLY A 742 43.87 -5.12 -14.35
C GLY A 742 44.28 -6.59 -14.49
N ASP A 743 44.42 -7.15 -15.70
CA ASP A 743 44.61 -8.60 -15.89
C ASP A 743 45.90 -9.13 -15.23
N ILE A 744 47.01 -8.37 -15.29
CA ILE A 744 48.27 -8.71 -14.61
C ILE A 744 48.09 -8.63 -13.09
N VAL A 745 47.40 -7.60 -12.59
CA VAL A 745 47.13 -7.39 -11.16
C VAL A 745 46.27 -8.51 -10.59
N GLU A 746 45.25 -8.97 -11.32
CA GLU A 746 44.42 -10.13 -10.92
C GLU A 746 45.27 -11.40 -10.83
N ALA A 747 46.12 -11.65 -11.83
CA ALA A 747 47.00 -12.82 -11.83
C ALA A 747 48.00 -12.77 -10.66
N LEU A 748 48.55 -11.59 -10.34
CA LEU A 748 49.42 -11.38 -9.18
C LEU A 748 48.70 -11.68 -7.87
N ARG A 749 47.49 -11.13 -7.67
CA ARG A 749 46.67 -11.37 -6.47
C ARG A 749 46.29 -12.85 -6.31
N GLN A 750 46.01 -13.55 -7.40
CA GLN A 750 45.69 -14.98 -7.38
C GLN A 750 46.91 -15.85 -7.05
N THR A 751 48.05 -15.54 -7.63
CA THR A 751 49.26 -16.39 -7.52
C THR A 751 50.02 -16.12 -6.23
N ILE A 752 50.07 -14.86 -5.77
CA ILE A 752 50.85 -14.43 -4.61
C ILE A 752 50.03 -13.43 -3.77
N PRO A 753 48.97 -13.89 -3.06
CA PRO A 753 48.05 -13.01 -2.34
C PRO A 753 48.69 -12.14 -1.25
N ALA A 754 49.87 -12.54 -0.75
CA ALA A 754 50.58 -11.84 0.32
C ALA A 754 51.47 -10.68 -0.16
N ALA A 755 51.77 -10.59 -1.47
CA ALA A 755 52.60 -9.53 -2.01
C ALA A 755 51.87 -8.18 -2.01
N GLN A 756 52.60 -7.10 -1.75
CA GLN A 756 52.03 -5.75 -1.79
C GLN A 756 52.00 -5.25 -3.24
N ILE A 757 50.82 -5.19 -3.84
CA ILE A 757 50.65 -4.85 -5.26
C ILE A 757 50.14 -3.42 -5.40
N SER A 758 50.89 -2.58 -6.12
CA SER A 758 50.49 -1.24 -6.53
C SER A 758 50.17 -1.25 -8.03
N ALA A 759 49.07 -0.60 -8.41
CA ALA A 759 48.64 -0.49 -9.79
C ALA A 759 48.46 0.98 -10.17
N LEU A 760 48.97 1.38 -11.33
CA LEU A 760 48.76 2.70 -11.91
C LEU A 760 48.02 2.59 -13.25
N GLU A 761 47.21 3.59 -13.58
CA GLU A 761 46.57 3.68 -14.89
C GLU A 761 46.33 5.15 -15.27
N LYS A 762 46.68 5.54 -16.49
CA LYS A 762 46.48 6.92 -16.95
C LYS A 762 45.04 7.15 -17.44
N ASN A 763 44.43 6.14 -18.06
CA ASN A 763 43.15 6.25 -18.71
C ASN A 763 41.98 5.99 -17.75
N ARG A 764 41.31 7.07 -17.32
CA ARG A 764 40.16 7.01 -16.40
C ARG A 764 38.92 6.29 -16.95
N THR A 765 38.83 6.06 -18.26
CA THR A 765 37.70 5.27 -18.82
C THR A 765 37.70 3.81 -18.35
N LEU A 766 38.81 3.33 -17.78
CA LEU A 766 38.95 1.98 -17.19
C LEU A 766 38.57 1.94 -15.69
N ALA A 767 38.19 3.07 -15.10
CA ALA A 767 37.89 3.15 -13.67
C ALA A 767 36.73 2.23 -13.25
N GLU A 768 35.67 2.15 -14.04
CA GLU A 768 34.50 1.31 -13.73
C GLU A 768 34.86 -0.18 -13.73
N VAL A 769 35.67 -0.65 -14.69
CA VAL A 769 36.08 -2.07 -14.73
C VAL A 769 37.06 -2.40 -13.60
N LEU A 770 37.99 -1.50 -13.28
CA LEU A 770 38.94 -1.70 -12.18
C LEU A 770 38.24 -1.68 -10.82
N ALA A 771 37.28 -0.78 -10.62
CA ALA A 771 36.43 -0.75 -9.43
C ALA A 771 35.56 -2.00 -9.31
N ALA A 772 34.94 -2.46 -10.41
CA ALA A 772 34.17 -3.70 -10.42
C ALA A 772 35.01 -4.93 -10.05
N LYS A 773 36.31 -4.93 -10.39
CA LYS A 773 37.29 -5.96 -10.00
C LYS A 773 37.90 -5.75 -8.61
N ALA A 774 37.46 -4.73 -7.86
CA ALA A 774 38.02 -4.31 -6.57
C ALA A 774 39.54 -4.08 -6.62
N ILE A 775 40.06 -3.54 -7.73
CA ILE A 775 41.46 -3.18 -7.89
C ILE A 775 41.64 -1.73 -7.48
N GLU A 776 42.41 -1.51 -6.42
CA GLU A 776 42.85 -0.18 -6.04
C GLU A 776 43.92 0.29 -7.04
N VAL A 777 43.65 1.42 -7.69
CA VAL A 777 44.48 1.97 -8.75
C VAL A 777 44.69 3.46 -8.51
N GLU A 778 45.92 3.92 -8.70
CA GLU A 778 46.23 5.35 -8.71
C GLU A 778 46.17 5.86 -10.15
N PHE A 779 45.24 6.78 -10.44
CA PHE A 779 45.04 7.31 -11.78
C PHE A 779 46.03 8.43 -12.11
N THR A 780 47.22 8.06 -12.56
CA THR A 780 48.34 8.98 -12.85
C THR A 780 49.16 8.52 -14.07
N ASP A 781 50.00 9.41 -14.60
CA ASP A 781 50.99 9.05 -15.61
C ASP A 781 52.19 8.38 -14.94
N PHE A 782 52.53 7.16 -15.35
CA PHE A 782 53.67 6.43 -14.78
C PHE A 782 55.00 7.17 -14.95
N LEU A 783 55.19 7.91 -16.04
CA LEU A 783 56.44 8.64 -16.28
C LEU A 783 56.67 9.78 -15.27
N GLU A 784 55.63 10.18 -14.52
CA GLU A 784 55.71 11.16 -13.43
C GLU A 784 55.85 10.50 -12.05
N HIS A 785 55.68 9.17 -11.96
CA HIS A 785 55.76 8.39 -10.73
C HIS A 785 57.21 8.16 -10.28
N ASN A 786 57.50 8.23 -8.98
CA ASN A 786 58.88 8.18 -8.47
C ASN A 786 59.11 7.28 -7.24
N ARG A 787 58.16 6.39 -6.90
CA ARG A 787 58.33 5.43 -5.80
C ARG A 787 59.18 4.22 -6.22
N GLN A 788 59.78 3.56 -5.24
CA GLN A 788 60.67 2.41 -5.43
C GLN A 788 59.94 1.08 -5.14
N TYR A 789 60.22 0.06 -5.93
CA TYR A 789 59.60 -1.27 -5.83
C TYR A 789 60.62 -2.41 -6.02
N ASP A 790 60.36 -3.55 -5.41
CA ASP A 790 61.21 -4.75 -5.57
C ASP A 790 60.98 -5.44 -6.91
N ARG A 791 59.74 -5.39 -7.41
CA ARG A 791 59.34 -6.04 -8.67
C ARG A 791 58.47 -5.11 -9.50
N ILE A 792 58.75 -5.03 -10.79
CA ILE A 792 57.88 -4.34 -11.76
C ILE A 792 57.50 -5.34 -12.84
N VAL A 793 56.20 -5.46 -13.11
CA VAL A 793 55.65 -6.33 -14.16
C VAL A 793 54.72 -5.48 -15.00
N GLN A 794 55.06 -5.27 -16.28
CA GLN A 794 54.34 -4.29 -17.12
C GLN A 794 54.13 -4.73 -18.56
N ASN A 795 53.03 -4.26 -19.15
CA ASN A 795 52.79 -4.23 -20.59
C ASN A 795 52.54 -2.78 -21.05
N PRO A 796 53.62 -1.98 -21.25
CA PRO A 796 53.50 -0.57 -21.62
C PRO A 796 52.92 -0.37 -23.03
N PRO A 797 52.41 0.84 -23.34
CA PRO A 797 51.92 1.16 -24.68
C PRO A 797 53.04 1.10 -25.74
N PHE A 798 52.79 0.42 -26.86
CA PHE A 798 53.79 0.20 -27.93
C PHE A 798 53.96 1.38 -28.91
N GLU A 799 53.09 2.37 -28.85
CA GLU A 799 53.06 3.47 -29.81
C GLU A 799 54.15 4.52 -29.51
N SER A 800 54.73 5.10 -30.56
CA SER A 800 55.73 6.19 -30.45
C SER A 800 56.97 5.86 -29.61
N GLY A 801 57.27 4.58 -29.40
CA GLY A 801 58.39 4.12 -28.58
C GLY A 801 58.22 4.40 -27.09
N GLN A 802 56.98 4.50 -26.60
CA GLN A 802 56.69 4.67 -25.17
C GLN A 802 57.12 3.45 -24.34
N ASP A 803 57.13 2.26 -24.93
CA ASP A 803 57.68 1.05 -24.32
C ASP A 803 59.14 1.22 -23.88
N ILE A 804 60.00 1.85 -24.70
CA ILE A 804 61.38 2.20 -24.34
C ILE A 804 61.41 3.15 -23.14
N ASP A 805 60.57 4.19 -23.14
CA ASP A 805 60.56 5.21 -22.08
C ASP A 805 60.10 4.61 -20.74
N HIS A 806 59.05 3.79 -20.77
CA HIS A 806 58.53 3.07 -19.62
C HIS A 806 59.55 2.09 -19.04
N VAL A 807 60.28 1.34 -19.88
CA VAL A 807 61.31 0.41 -19.40
C VAL A 807 62.48 1.14 -18.74
N ARG A 808 62.94 2.24 -19.33
CA ARG A 808 64.00 3.08 -18.74
C ARG A 808 63.56 3.69 -17.42
N HIS A 809 62.33 4.21 -17.35
CA HIS A 809 61.77 4.79 -16.12
C HIS A 809 61.53 3.75 -15.03
N ALA A 810 61.06 2.56 -15.40
CA ALA A 810 60.88 1.45 -14.47
C ALA A 810 62.20 1.02 -13.81
N LEU A 811 63.32 1.02 -14.52
CA LEU A 811 64.63 0.78 -13.89
C LEU A 811 64.97 1.82 -12.82
N ALA A 812 64.61 3.09 -13.03
CA ALA A 812 64.80 4.14 -12.01
C ALA A 812 63.92 3.91 -10.77
N CYS A 813 62.78 3.25 -10.93
CA CYS A 813 61.81 2.90 -9.88
C CYS A 813 62.07 1.54 -9.20
N LEU A 814 63.13 0.82 -9.55
CA LEU A 814 63.50 -0.43 -8.89
C LEU A 814 64.39 -0.20 -7.66
N THR A 815 64.16 -0.94 -6.57
CA THR A 815 65.13 -1.04 -5.46
C THR A 815 66.42 -1.75 -5.93
N PRO A 816 67.57 -1.56 -5.25
CA PRO A 816 68.75 -2.40 -5.48
C PRO A 816 68.40 -3.88 -5.26
N GLY A 817 68.78 -4.76 -6.18
CA GLY A 817 68.34 -6.17 -6.23
C GLY A 817 66.91 -6.37 -6.76
N GLY A 818 66.28 -5.31 -7.26
CA GLY A 818 64.96 -5.32 -7.86
C GLY A 818 64.97 -5.93 -9.27
N ARG A 819 63.81 -6.40 -9.73
CA ARG A 819 63.64 -7.01 -11.06
C ARG A 819 62.47 -6.42 -11.83
N LEU A 820 62.70 -6.09 -13.10
CA LEU A 820 61.70 -5.67 -14.07
C LEU A 820 61.43 -6.78 -15.09
N VAL A 821 60.16 -7.04 -15.36
CA VAL A 821 59.68 -7.83 -16.49
C VAL A 821 58.71 -6.98 -17.31
N SER A 822 59.04 -6.75 -18.58
CA SER A 822 58.27 -5.87 -19.47
C SER A 822 57.95 -6.55 -20.80
N VAL A 823 56.72 -6.41 -21.29
CA VAL A 823 56.41 -6.72 -22.69
C VAL A 823 56.75 -5.50 -23.55
N MET A 824 57.53 -5.69 -24.60
CA MET A 824 57.86 -4.65 -25.56
C MET A 824 57.45 -5.05 -26.97
N CYS A 825 57.20 -4.07 -27.85
CA CYS A 825 57.05 -4.37 -29.26
C CYS A 825 58.39 -4.72 -29.89
N GLU A 826 58.38 -5.34 -31.07
CA GLU A 826 59.63 -5.72 -31.74
C GLU A 826 60.41 -4.54 -32.33
N GLY A 827 59.76 -3.39 -32.56
CA GLY A 827 60.35 -2.23 -33.21
C GLY A 827 61.74 -1.83 -32.68
N PRO A 828 61.91 -1.62 -31.37
CA PRO A 828 63.18 -1.28 -30.74
C PRO A 828 64.34 -2.25 -31.02
N PHE A 829 64.06 -3.50 -31.41
CA PHE A 829 65.09 -4.53 -31.56
C PHE A 829 65.63 -4.67 -32.97
N PHE A 830 64.96 -4.08 -33.98
CA PHE A 830 65.41 -4.13 -35.38
C PHE A 830 65.46 -2.78 -36.09
N ARG A 831 64.80 -1.73 -35.56
CA ARG A 831 64.81 -0.40 -36.21
C ARG A 831 66.16 0.30 -36.03
N ASN A 832 66.54 1.07 -37.05
CA ASN A 832 67.80 1.83 -37.09
C ASN A 832 67.63 3.31 -36.72
N ASP A 833 66.49 3.70 -36.14
CA ASP A 833 66.36 5.04 -35.55
C ASP A 833 67.23 5.18 -34.29
N THR A 834 67.54 6.42 -33.94
CA THR A 834 68.43 6.76 -32.83
C THR A 834 67.94 6.15 -31.52
N LYS A 835 66.65 6.28 -31.21
CA LYS A 835 66.06 5.81 -29.94
C LYS A 835 66.19 4.29 -29.79
N SER A 836 65.87 3.54 -30.84
CA SER A 836 65.99 2.07 -30.87
C SER A 836 67.44 1.60 -30.77
N THR A 837 68.37 2.28 -31.45
CA THR A 837 69.80 1.93 -31.42
C THR A 837 70.41 2.19 -30.04
N GLU A 838 70.10 3.33 -29.43
CA GLU A 838 70.52 3.67 -28.07
C GLU A 838 69.92 2.73 -27.03
N PHE A 839 68.65 2.32 -27.20
CA PHE A 839 68.02 1.37 -26.31
C PHE A 839 68.71 0.00 -26.34
N ARG A 840 69.04 -0.53 -27.52
CA ARG A 840 69.76 -1.82 -27.63
C ARG A 840 71.15 -1.76 -27.02
N ALA A 841 71.89 -0.67 -27.25
CA ALA A 841 73.23 -0.51 -26.68
C ALA A 841 73.16 -0.45 -25.14
N TRP A 842 72.21 0.33 -24.62
CA TRP A 842 71.93 0.44 -23.19
C TRP A 842 71.50 -0.90 -22.57
N LEU A 843 70.59 -1.64 -23.20
CA LEU A 843 70.11 -2.93 -22.69
C LEU A 843 71.26 -3.95 -22.60
N HIS A 844 72.17 -3.96 -23.58
CA HIS A 844 73.37 -4.79 -23.55
C HIS A 844 74.35 -4.35 -22.44
N GLU A 845 74.52 -3.06 -22.21
CA GLU A 845 75.40 -2.51 -21.17
C GLU A 845 74.97 -2.95 -19.76
N ILE A 846 73.66 -2.97 -19.50
CA ILE A 846 73.09 -3.40 -18.21
C ILE A 846 72.83 -4.92 -18.13
N ALA A 847 73.34 -5.70 -19.08
CA ALA A 847 73.14 -7.15 -19.16
C ALA A 847 71.66 -7.60 -19.13
N GLY A 848 70.76 -6.80 -19.71
CA GLY A 848 69.33 -7.15 -19.78
C GLY A 848 69.06 -8.30 -20.76
N GLU A 849 68.11 -9.16 -20.40
CA GLU A 849 67.70 -10.32 -21.19
C GLU A 849 66.45 -10.00 -22.02
N SER A 850 66.28 -10.68 -23.16
CA SER A 850 65.05 -10.57 -23.96
C SER A 850 64.66 -11.88 -24.64
N TYR A 851 63.36 -12.18 -24.65
CA TYR A 851 62.77 -13.44 -25.10
C TYR A 851 61.61 -13.16 -26.08
N GLU A 852 61.73 -13.60 -27.34
CA GLU A 852 60.69 -13.39 -28.35
C GLU A 852 59.41 -14.17 -28.01
N LEU A 853 58.24 -13.52 -28.14
CA LEU A 853 56.94 -14.16 -28.00
C LEU A 853 56.43 -14.65 -29.37
N PRO A 854 55.52 -15.64 -29.41
CA PRO A 854 54.86 -16.06 -30.65
C PRO A 854 54.22 -14.88 -31.38
N ALA A 855 54.32 -14.85 -32.71
CA ALA A 855 53.85 -13.73 -33.53
C ALA A 855 52.32 -13.47 -33.45
N ASP A 856 51.57 -14.43 -32.93
CA ASP A 856 50.13 -14.40 -32.72
C ASP A 856 49.72 -14.30 -31.23
N ALA A 857 50.68 -14.04 -30.32
CA ALA A 857 50.41 -13.96 -28.89
C ALA A 857 49.23 -13.03 -28.53
N PHE A 858 49.13 -11.87 -29.18
CA PHE A 858 48.05 -10.88 -28.98
C PHE A 858 46.94 -10.95 -30.06
N ARG A 859 46.84 -12.05 -30.81
CA ARG A 859 45.82 -12.27 -31.87
C ARG A 859 44.80 -13.35 -31.53
N ALA A 860 44.86 -13.92 -30.34
CA ALA A 860 43.95 -14.98 -29.92
C ALA A 860 42.48 -14.53 -30.03
N THR A 861 41.59 -15.43 -30.45
CA THR A 861 40.16 -15.12 -30.70
C THR A 861 39.39 -14.73 -29.44
N ASP A 862 39.92 -15.08 -28.28
CA ASP A 862 39.45 -14.76 -26.93
C ASP A 862 40.10 -13.49 -26.35
N ALA A 863 41.07 -12.87 -27.02
CA ALA A 863 41.67 -11.61 -26.57
C ALA A 863 40.66 -10.46 -26.65
N PHE A 864 40.57 -9.67 -25.56
CA PHE A 864 39.66 -8.54 -25.46
C PHE A 864 39.90 -7.48 -26.56
N ARG A 865 41.17 -7.24 -26.91
CA ARG A 865 41.58 -6.45 -28.09
C ARG A 865 42.73 -7.14 -28.78
N GLN A 866 42.59 -7.34 -30.09
CA GLN A 866 43.61 -7.99 -30.90
C GLN A 866 44.57 -6.97 -31.51
N THR A 867 45.86 -7.30 -31.55
CA THR A 867 46.87 -6.55 -32.30
C THR A 867 47.79 -7.48 -33.08
N GLY A 868 48.27 -7.03 -34.24
CA GLY A 868 49.26 -7.75 -35.05
C GLY A 868 50.70 -7.43 -34.74
N VAL A 869 50.94 -6.66 -33.67
CA VAL A 869 52.29 -6.28 -33.25
C VAL A 869 53.00 -7.52 -32.70
N LYS A 870 54.17 -7.84 -33.26
CA LYS A 870 55.08 -8.83 -32.68
C LYS A 870 55.69 -8.25 -31.41
N THR A 871 55.76 -9.04 -30.37
CA THR A 871 56.21 -8.62 -29.03
C THR A 871 57.27 -9.55 -28.48
N ARG A 872 58.01 -9.08 -27.47
CA ARG A 872 58.96 -9.85 -26.70
C ARG A 872 58.92 -9.48 -25.22
N ILE A 873 59.38 -10.37 -24.35
CA ILE A 873 59.58 -10.08 -22.92
C ILE A 873 61.02 -9.61 -22.72
N VAL A 874 61.20 -8.53 -21.96
CA VAL A 874 62.49 -8.02 -21.49
C VAL A 874 62.57 -8.21 -19.99
N VAL A 875 63.68 -8.76 -19.51
CA VAL A 875 63.97 -8.98 -18.09
C VAL A 875 65.22 -8.20 -17.72
N ILE A 876 65.14 -7.38 -16.67
CA ILE A 876 66.25 -6.55 -16.21
C ILE A 876 66.36 -6.68 -14.69
N ASP A 877 67.55 -7.00 -14.21
CA ASP A 877 67.91 -6.94 -12.80
C ASP A 877 68.63 -5.61 -12.51
N LYS A 878 68.31 -4.99 -11.37
CA LYS A 878 69.00 -3.79 -10.90
C LYS A 878 70.04 -4.18 -9.86
N ASP A 879 71.29 -3.83 -10.13
CA ASP A 879 72.43 -4.05 -9.24
C ASP A 879 72.33 -3.27 -7.90
#